data_AF-A0A9P6IE02-F1
#
_entry.id   AF-A0A9P6IE02-F1
#
_cell.length_a   1.000
_cell.length_b   1.000
_cell.length_c   1.000
_cell.angle_alpha   90.00
_cell.angle_beta   90.00
_cell.angle_gamma   90.00
#
_symmetry.space_group_name_H-M   'P 1'
#
loop_
_entity.id
_entity.type
_entity.pdbx_description
1 polymer ?
#
loop_
_entity_poly.entity_id
_entity_poly.type
_entity_poly.pdbx_seq_one_letter_code
_entity_poly.pdbx_strand_id
1 'polypeptide(L)'
;MPSETIRTSISEAYGEYKSATHYFLTWLRCQYRLVAPTHERKMDDFQSTKDILNAVRVVSDAESAVPASVISSLRNAIAKRREVLAIYKRLCADDLEHEVFLRKLEKALRVLKPFVVTSNPTIAEREAIKNFIAPNKFFALNVVDEDIGDDQDTAPSSQDPPQQSDAQVIPPSAPTDEKKKPTEFSLEDDKLGAKIEVMLVFVFFKNLSSLVQSYYTDAANGMIPLPLAAWLTNSAYYHVQPILTANRLACSSQWAKCWGLACEFFTKSPDALGRNERVPECFRFLSIAQAVWKYRESKKSPNHLKGVSTIDPLAHLPSTGSLMRQSGVDRDSIAVDRNLVHVIMSNMERVFNYDGAESLKRELSSEPPWDENSIPDDQKLGYTIYKSIARSYKYELMHPKNIKPSKRMMQFLEYGMKFYGHKPRRYPCEPIFYIASIYNGDSINEQGAHMRPPTELVFGIDMLLETYDAFLHPGGELKPQDARLTSLRLAMEMKAAADSLKDTLASTFAGLNNYVQKLQVLFHFSLSLDNYVKEKLWDVYHRAPWTAGCHMVQLLHHAHIFGNILCFDLEMVPAALHLYNAMVRSEVGAPRVPIMEELCDLFEDNVFGGKRPNRNFVSHYRRVVYGSKISKERPGEGGRDFGSRLEGSSKESKVRLKHVESVFFQQHHDDHPLSLQFVAHINGVSDKQLKHPKTRESFMETSSRQSPVEMLEKMKTAVLAEFEGPRPVARINYFAILGVCCKILEDMSEAHGLWRDTRGAGDASFKSGLARELTLVEDALRYCVESSMEKSSERMMSRRPVQAARIALENVDKKAKLSQFLWNV
;
A
#
# COMPACT_ATOMS: atom_id res chain seq x y z
N MET A 1 3.96 28.98 -24.95
CA MET A 1 4.56 28.43 -23.72
C MET A 1 4.14 26.97 -23.59
N PRO A 2 5.02 26.05 -23.19
CA PRO A 2 4.62 24.68 -22.89
C PRO A 2 3.49 24.65 -21.86
N SER A 3 2.52 23.76 -22.00
CA SER A 3 1.36 23.63 -21.09
C SER A 3 1.78 23.40 -19.63
N GLU A 4 2.94 22.78 -19.43
CA GLU A 4 3.52 22.51 -18.12
C GLU A 4 4.00 23.80 -17.43
N THR A 5 4.62 24.72 -18.17
CA THR A 5 5.06 26.02 -17.64
C THR A 5 3.88 26.88 -17.16
N ILE A 6 2.76 26.84 -17.88
CA ILE A 6 1.54 27.59 -17.49
C ILE A 6 0.91 26.99 -16.23
N ARG A 7 0.88 25.66 -16.10
CA ARG A 7 0.33 24.97 -14.92
C ARG A 7 1.13 25.28 -13.66
N THR A 8 2.45 25.15 -13.74
CA THR A 8 3.34 25.41 -12.61
C THR A 8 3.24 26.89 -12.20
N SER A 9 3.27 27.80 -13.18
CA SER A 9 3.09 29.25 -12.93
C SER A 9 1.75 29.60 -12.28
N ILE A 10 0.61 29.03 -12.73
CA ILE A 10 -0.70 29.38 -12.15
C ILE A 10 -0.88 28.81 -10.73
N SER A 11 -0.41 27.58 -10.48
CA SER A 11 -0.53 26.91 -9.19
C SER A 11 0.39 27.57 -8.16
N GLU A 12 1.62 27.88 -8.54
CA GLU A 12 2.59 28.60 -7.70
C GLU A 12 2.07 30.00 -7.38
N ALA A 13 1.67 30.78 -8.41
CA ALA A 13 1.15 32.11 -8.18
C ALA A 13 -0.11 32.09 -7.30
N TYR A 14 -0.99 31.10 -7.48
CA TYR A 14 -2.17 30.90 -6.63
C TYR A 14 -1.80 30.60 -5.17
N GLY A 15 -0.94 29.60 -4.95
CA GLY A 15 -0.49 29.20 -3.61
C GLY A 15 0.25 30.33 -2.89
N GLU A 16 1.12 31.04 -3.59
CA GLU A 16 1.87 32.18 -3.06
C GLU A 16 0.95 33.32 -2.66
N TYR A 17 -0.01 33.70 -3.51
CA TYR A 17 -0.93 34.78 -3.13
C TYR A 17 -1.83 34.37 -1.97
N LYS A 18 -2.29 33.11 -1.90
CA LYS A 18 -3.14 32.59 -0.81
C LYS A 18 -2.39 32.63 0.51
N SER A 19 -1.17 32.10 0.52
CA SER A 19 -0.27 32.14 1.69
C SER A 19 -0.02 33.58 2.15
N ALA A 20 0.32 34.47 1.22
CA ALA A 20 0.57 35.89 1.51
C ALA A 20 -0.69 36.62 2.00
N THR A 21 -1.85 36.34 1.39
CA THR A 21 -3.14 36.89 1.83
C THR A 21 -3.48 36.40 3.25
N HIS A 22 -3.31 35.11 3.52
CA HIS A 22 -3.57 34.52 4.83
C HIS A 22 -2.68 35.14 5.91
N TYR A 23 -1.39 35.31 5.62
CA TYR A 23 -0.45 35.97 6.51
C TYR A 23 -0.89 37.39 6.86
N PHE A 24 -1.23 38.20 5.85
CA PHE A 24 -1.73 39.57 6.03
C PHE A 24 -3.02 39.60 6.86
N LEU A 25 -4.01 38.76 6.52
CA LEU A 25 -5.30 38.74 7.20
C LEU A 25 -5.18 38.26 8.65
N THR A 26 -4.28 37.32 8.92
CA THR A 26 -4.04 36.88 10.30
C THR A 26 -3.48 38.02 11.14
N TRP A 27 -2.51 38.78 10.62
CA TRP A 27 -2.00 39.97 11.31
C TRP A 27 -3.10 41.02 11.51
N LEU A 28 -3.86 41.33 10.45
CA LEU A 28 -4.92 42.35 10.50
C LEU A 28 -5.98 41.99 11.54
N ARG A 29 -6.37 40.72 11.61
CA ARG A 29 -7.30 40.20 12.62
C ARG A 29 -6.76 40.37 14.03
N CYS A 30 -5.48 40.03 14.25
CA CYS A 30 -4.83 40.21 15.56
C CYS A 30 -4.82 41.68 15.96
N GLN A 31 -4.42 42.59 15.06
CA GLN A 31 -4.37 44.02 15.38
C GLN A 31 -5.75 44.62 15.60
N TYR A 32 -6.73 44.28 14.75
CA TYR A 32 -8.10 44.74 14.91
C TYR A 32 -8.68 44.41 16.29
N ARG A 33 -8.43 43.18 16.78
CA ARG A 33 -8.87 42.78 18.13
C ARG A 33 -8.23 43.59 19.24
N LEU A 34 -6.98 44.04 19.06
CA LEU A 34 -6.29 44.88 20.05
C LEU A 34 -6.87 46.29 20.09
N VAL A 35 -7.18 46.89 18.93
CA VAL A 35 -7.65 48.27 18.86
C VAL A 35 -9.17 48.41 19.04
N ALA A 36 -9.94 47.34 18.82
CA ALA A 36 -11.41 47.34 18.91
C ALA A 36 -11.98 46.13 19.67
N PRO A 37 -11.64 45.95 20.96
CA PRO A 37 -12.02 44.76 21.75
C PRO A 37 -13.54 44.64 21.98
N THR A 38 -14.28 45.75 21.97
CA THR A 38 -15.74 45.75 22.16
C THR A 38 -16.52 45.11 20.99
N HIS A 39 -15.86 44.85 19.85
CA HIS A 39 -16.45 44.26 18.65
C HIS A 39 -16.19 42.75 18.48
N GLU A 40 -15.63 42.09 19.50
CA GLU A 40 -15.13 40.70 19.45
C GLU A 40 -16.10 39.67 18.83
N ARG A 41 -17.41 39.74 19.13
CA ARG A 41 -18.37 38.68 18.70
C ARG A 41 -18.74 38.69 17.22
N LYS A 42 -18.46 39.75 16.45
CA LYS A 42 -18.89 39.85 15.04
C LYS A 42 -17.80 39.60 14.02
N MET A 43 -16.52 39.60 14.42
CA MET A 43 -15.39 39.59 13.47
C MET A 43 -14.47 38.39 13.63
N ASP A 44 -15.04 37.26 14.06
CA ASP A 44 -14.29 36.02 14.18
C ASP A 44 -13.86 35.43 12.84
N ASP A 45 -14.37 35.90 11.70
CA ASP A 45 -13.76 35.63 10.39
C ASP A 45 -14.06 36.81 9.43
N PHE A 46 -13.09 37.15 8.56
CA PHE A 46 -13.34 38.09 7.47
C PHE A 46 -14.18 37.38 6.40
N GLN A 47 -15.46 37.74 6.31
CA GLN A 47 -16.37 37.14 5.32
C GLN A 47 -16.43 37.95 4.03
N SER A 48 -16.17 39.25 4.10
CA SER A 48 -16.19 40.14 2.95
C SER A 48 -14.96 41.03 2.88
N THR A 49 -14.70 41.51 1.67
CA THR A 49 -13.71 42.57 1.45
C THR A 49 -14.06 43.90 2.14
N LYS A 50 -15.35 44.12 2.44
CA LYS A 50 -15.81 45.26 3.21
C LYS A 50 -15.32 45.16 4.65
N ASP A 51 -15.34 43.96 5.22
CA ASP A 51 -14.83 43.69 6.57
C ASP A 51 -13.33 43.95 6.64
N ILE A 52 -12.57 43.47 5.65
CA ILE A 52 -11.12 43.72 5.56
C ILE A 52 -10.84 45.22 5.54
N LEU A 53 -11.50 45.98 4.67
CA LEU A 53 -11.30 47.42 4.58
C LEU A 53 -11.76 48.17 5.82
N ASN A 54 -12.81 47.71 6.49
CA ASN A 54 -13.26 48.28 7.76
C ASN A 54 -12.20 48.07 8.85
N ALA A 55 -11.68 46.84 8.97
CA ALA A 55 -10.61 46.54 9.91
C ALA A 55 -9.34 47.35 9.63
N VAL A 56 -8.96 47.49 8.36
CA VAL A 56 -7.81 48.32 7.95
C VAL A 56 -7.99 49.78 8.37
N ARG A 57 -9.20 50.34 8.23
CA ARG A 57 -9.49 51.72 8.69
C ARG A 57 -9.37 51.83 10.20
N VAL A 58 -9.99 50.92 10.95
CA VAL A 58 -9.94 50.95 12.42
C VAL A 58 -8.49 50.84 12.93
N VAL A 59 -7.68 49.96 12.33
CA VAL A 59 -6.25 49.82 12.66
C VAL A 59 -5.45 51.07 12.26
N SER A 60 -5.79 51.69 11.14
CA SER A 60 -5.16 52.95 10.66
C SER A 60 -5.54 54.16 11.51
N ASP A 61 -6.80 54.28 11.92
CA ASP A 61 -7.31 55.38 12.75
C ASP A 61 -6.72 55.31 14.17
N ALA A 62 -6.35 54.11 14.61
CA ALA A 62 -5.58 53.87 15.82
C ALA A 62 -4.05 54.06 15.63
N GLU A 63 -3.62 54.54 14.47
CA GLU A 63 -2.21 54.78 14.09
C GLU A 63 -1.29 53.57 14.38
N SER A 64 -1.83 52.36 14.25
CA SER A 64 -1.11 51.15 14.63
C SER A 64 0.06 50.88 13.69
N ALA A 65 1.24 50.72 14.28
CA ALA A 65 2.47 50.32 13.61
C ALA A 65 2.30 49.04 12.77
N VAL A 66 2.69 49.09 11.50
CA VAL A 66 2.61 47.95 10.57
C VAL A 66 4.00 47.38 10.29
N PRO A 67 4.25 46.10 10.58
CA PRO A 67 5.52 45.45 10.24
C PRO A 67 5.82 45.49 8.75
N ALA A 68 7.09 45.72 8.39
CA ALA A 68 7.54 45.69 6.99
C ALA A 68 7.24 44.34 6.32
N SER A 69 7.35 43.23 7.05
CA SER A 69 7.04 41.88 6.57
C SER A 69 5.56 41.71 6.17
N VAL A 70 4.63 42.36 6.89
CA VAL A 70 3.19 42.35 6.58
C VAL A 70 2.91 43.12 5.29
N ILE A 71 3.56 44.27 5.12
CA ILE A 71 3.41 45.09 3.91
C ILE A 71 4.05 44.42 2.69
N SER A 72 5.19 43.75 2.89
CA SER A 72 5.82 42.90 1.87
C SER A 72 4.89 41.75 1.46
N SER A 73 4.30 41.06 2.43
CA SER A 73 3.33 39.99 2.19
C SER A 73 2.08 40.49 1.46
N LEU A 74 1.52 41.64 1.84
CA LEU A 74 0.39 42.26 1.13
C LEU A 74 0.75 42.66 -0.31
N ARG A 75 1.95 43.21 -0.54
CA ARG A 75 2.45 43.50 -1.89
C ARG A 75 2.59 42.23 -2.72
N ASN A 76 3.16 41.17 -2.14
CA ASN A 76 3.29 39.88 -2.80
C ASN A 76 1.91 39.30 -3.17
N ALA A 77 0.95 39.33 -2.24
CA ALA A 77 -0.42 38.92 -2.49
C ALA A 77 -1.05 39.67 -3.67
N ILE A 78 -0.90 41.01 -3.74
CA ILE A 78 -1.39 41.84 -4.84
C ILE A 78 -0.69 41.48 -6.16
N ALA A 79 0.64 41.37 -6.16
CA ALA A 79 1.42 41.06 -7.35
C ALA A 79 1.04 39.69 -7.94
N LYS A 80 0.94 38.66 -7.09
CA LYS A 80 0.60 37.31 -7.50
C LYS A 80 -0.87 37.15 -7.90
N ARG A 81 -1.78 37.90 -7.27
CA ARG A 81 -3.18 38.01 -7.75
C ARG A 81 -3.26 38.69 -9.12
N ARG A 82 -2.44 39.69 -9.41
CA ARG A 82 -2.36 40.28 -10.77
C ARG A 82 -1.84 39.27 -11.79
N GLU A 83 -0.85 38.46 -11.42
CA GLU A 83 -0.34 37.39 -12.26
C GLU A 83 -1.45 36.37 -12.58
N VAL A 84 -2.17 35.89 -11.57
CA VAL A 84 -3.33 35.00 -11.74
C VAL A 84 -4.41 35.65 -12.59
N LEU A 85 -4.80 36.90 -12.30
CA LEU A 85 -5.79 37.64 -13.10
C LEU A 85 -5.34 37.80 -14.56
N ALA A 86 -4.07 38.07 -14.81
CA ALA A 86 -3.53 38.19 -16.16
C ALA A 86 -3.58 36.85 -16.90
N ILE A 87 -3.27 35.74 -16.22
CA ILE A 87 -3.45 34.40 -16.77
C ILE A 87 -4.94 34.19 -17.10
N TYR A 88 -5.87 34.54 -16.21
CA TYR A 88 -7.31 34.41 -16.44
C TYR A 88 -7.83 35.23 -17.62
N LYS A 89 -7.38 36.50 -17.75
CA LYS A 89 -7.72 37.35 -18.87
C LYS A 89 -7.23 36.78 -20.20
N ARG A 90 -6.04 36.16 -20.21
CA ARG A 90 -5.54 35.41 -21.39
C ARG A 90 -6.40 34.20 -21.72
N LEU A 91 -7.03 33.61 -20.71
CA LEU A 91 -7.92 32.47 -20.82
C LEU A 91 -9.39 32.89 -20.95
N CYS A 92 -9.67 34.08 -21.47
CA CYS A 92 -11.01 34.60 -21.77
C CYS A 92 -12.06 34.44 -20.65
N ALA A 93 -11.61 34.30 -19.40
CA ALA A 93 -12.46 34.16 -18.23
C ALA A 93 -12.48 35.51 -17.52
N ASP A 94 -13.57 36.25 -17.73
CA ASP A 94 -13.79 37.50 -17.01
C ASP A 94 -14.12 37.19 -15.54
N ASP A 95 -13.37 37.80 -14.63
CA ASP A 95 -13.58 37.68 -13.19
C ASP A 95 -13.56 39.07 -12.54
N LEU A 96 -14.68 39.76 -12.74
CA LEU A 96 -14.92 41.08 -12.17
C LEU A 96 -14.83 41.04 -10.63
N GLU A 97 -15.22 39.93 -9.99
CA GLU A 97 -15.14 39.77 -8.53
C GLU A 97 -13.67 39.77 -8.06
N HIS A 98 -12.80 39.03 -8.74
CA HIS A 98 -11.37 38.99 -8.43
C HIS A 98 -10.67 40.33 -8.69
N GLU A 99 -11.03 41.03 -9.77
CA GLU A 99 -10.49 42.38 -10.04
C GLU A 99 -10.95 43.40 -8.99
N VAL A 100 -12.22 43.35 -8.57
CA VAL A 100 -12.75 44.19 -7.49
C VAL A 100 -12.03 43.88 -6.17
N PHE A 101 -11.79 42.60 -5.87
CA PHE A 101 -11.04 42.17 -4.68
C PHE A 101 -9.62 42.74 -4.69
N LEU A 102 -8.91 42.61 -5.82
CA LEU A 102 -7.57 43.14 -6.01
C LEU A 102 -7.49 44.65 -5.74
N ARG A 103 -8.41 45.44 -6.31
CA ARG A 103 -8.49 46.89 -6.07
C ARG A 103 -8.72 47.23 -4.60
N LYS A 104 -9.44 46.39 -3.85
CA LYS A 104 -9.65 46.56 -2.41
C LYS A 104 -8.40 46.25 -1.60
N LEU A 105 -7.61 45.22 -1.97
CA LEU A 105 -6.29 45.00 -1.36
C LEU A 105 -5.32 46.14 -1.65
N GLU A 106 -5.32 46.69 -2.86
CA GLU A 106 -4.51 47.88 -3.19
C GLU A 106 -4.93 49.10 -2.39
N LYS A 107 -6.23 49.25 -2.09
CA LYS A 107 -6.73 50.27 -1.18
C LYS A 107 -6.25 50.03 0.25
N ALA A 108 -6.30 48.79 0.74
CA ALA A 108 -5.76 48.43 2.04
C ALA A 108 -4.26 48.76 2.15
N LEU A 109 -3.49 48.41 1.12
CA LEU A 109 -2.06 48.74 1.05
C LEU A 109 -1.82 50.24 1.10
N ARG A 110 -2.59 51.05 0.37
CA ARG A 110 -2.47 52.52 0.40
C ARG A 110 -2.76 53.11 1.78
N VAL A 111 -3.75 52.56 2.51
CA VAL A 111 -4.11 53.03 3.85
C VAL A 111 -3.04 52.64 4.87
N LEU A 112 -2.49 51.43 4.81
CA LEU A 112 -1.52 50.95 5.79
C LEU A 112 -0.08 51.41 5.54
N LYS A 113 0.28 51.75 4.29
CA LYS A 113 1.67 52.10 3.91
C LYS A 113 2.28 53.27 4.72
N PRO A 114 1.54 54.34 5.09
CA PRO A 114 2.09 55.42 5.92
C PRO A 114 2.51 54.97 7.33
N PHE A 115 1.96 53.87 7.84
CA PHE A 115 2.21 53.34 9.19
C PHE A 115 3.28 52.24 9.20
N VAL A 116 4.02 52.07 8.10
CA VAL A 116 5.18 51.17 8.05
C VAL A 116 6.23 51.72 9.01
N VAL A 117 6.59 50.92 10.00
CA VAL A 117 7.69 51.28 10.89
C VAL A 117 9.00 51.14 10.13
N THR A 118 9.63 52.28 9.82
CA THR A 118 10.96 52.36 9.20
C THR A 118 12.12 52.25 10.19
N SER A 119 11.84 52.37 11.49
CA SER A 119 12.84 52.44 12.55
C SER A 119 12.64 51.30 13.55
N ASN A 120 13.69 50.53 13.83
CA ASN A 120 13.63 49.48 14.84
C ASN A 120 13.21 50.07 16.20
N PRO A 121 12.24 49.46 16.91
CA PRO A 121 11.85 49.91 18.25
C PRO A 121 13.08 49.83 19.17
N THR A 122 13.27 50.87 19.98
CA THR A 122 14.37 50.93 20.94
C THR A 122 14.24 49.81 21.98
N ILE A 123 15.36 49.39 22.57
CA ILE A 123 15.38 48.30 23.57
C ILE A 123 14.41 48.57 24.73
N ALA A 124 14.24 49.84 25.13
CA ALA A 124 13.30 50.25 26.18
C ALA A 124 11.82 50.09 25.78
N GLU A 125 11.46 50.38 24.53
CA GLU A 125 10.11 50.15 24.00
C GLU A 125 9.80 48.65 23.88
N ARG A 126 10.81 47.82 23.57
CA ARG A 126 10.66 46.34 23.50
C ARG A 126 10.29 45.73 24.86
N GLU A 127 10.85 46.24 25.95
CA GLU A 127 10.58 45.77 27.32
C GLU A 127 9.20 46.24 27.83
N ALA A 128 8.80 47.48 27.54
CA ALA A 128 7.50 48.01 27.95
C ALA A 128 6.32 47.29 27.25
N ILE A 129 6.50 46.86 26.00
CA ILE A 129 5.43 46.24 25.20
C ILE A 129 5.29 44.74 25.46
N LYS A 130 6.38 44.03 25.81
CA LYS A 130 6.34 42.60 26.22
C LYS A 130 5.39 42.33 27.39
N ASN A 131 5.20 43.33 28.26
CA ASN A 131 4.36 43.21 29.45
C ASN A 131 2.86 43.51 29.19
N PHE A 132 2.49 44.01 28.01
CA PHE A 132 1.13 44.50 27.74
C PHE A 132 0.31 43.66 26.75
N ILE A 133 0.92 42.84 25.89
CA ILE A 133 0.20 42.18 24.76
C ILE A 133 0.70 40.74 24.50
N ALA A 134 0.07 39.76 25.14
CA ALA A 134 0.36 38.33 24.93
C ALA A 134 -0.33 37.58 23.75
N PRO A 135 -1.31 38.12 22.98
CA PRO A 135 -1.95 37.30 21.94
C PRO A 135 -1.43 37.47 20.49
N ASN A 136 -0.51 38.41 20.20
CA ASN A 136 -0.10 38.68 18.82
C ASN A 136 1.23 38.02 18.43
N LYS A 137 1.16 36.86 17.77
CA LYS A 137 2.34 36.12 17.25
C LYS A 137 3.21 36.89 16.25
N PHE A 138 2.72 37.98 15.66
CA PHE A 138 3.49 38.79 14.70
C PHE A 138 4.34 39.87 15.38
N PHE A 139 4.21 40.06 16.69
CA PHE A 139 4.98 41.07 17.42
C PHE A 139 6.49 40.81 17.37
N ALA A 140 6.90 39.53 17.45
CA ALA A 140 8.31 39.12 17.40
C ALA A 140 9.02 39.45 16.06
N LEU A 141 8.27 39.72 15.00
CA LEU A 141 8.84 40.00 13.67
C LEU A 141 9.31 41.45 13.49
N ASN A 142 9.02 42.33 14.45
CA ASN A 142 9.60 43.68 14.51
C ASN A 142 10.98 43.72 15.20
N VAL A 143 11.50 42.57 15.63
CA VAL A 143 12.63 42.47 16.59
C VAL A 143 13.89 41.84 15.97
N VAL A 144 13.82 41.25 14.78
CA VAL A 144 14.91 40.43 14.21
C VAL A 144 15.37 41.00 12.87
N ASP A 145 16.50 41.73 12.90
CA ASP A 145 17.64 41.63 11.98
C ASP A 145 18.49 42.92 12.08
N GLU A 146 19.64 42.80 12.74
CA GLU A 146 20.91 43.53 12.52
C GLU A 146 21.86 43.16 13.66
N ASP A 147 22.47 41.96 13.59
CA ASP A 147 23.69 41.63 14.34
C ASP A 147 24.51 40.58 13.58
N ILE A 148 24.63 40.78 12.27
CA ILE A 148 25.64 40.12 11.43
C ILE A 148 26.38 41.24 10.71
N GLY A 149 27.34 41.83 11.41
CA GLY A 149 28.33 42.71 10.80
C GLY A 149 29.36 41.88 10.03
N ASP A 150 29.54 42.24 8.77
CA ASP A 150 30.72 41.93 7.95
C ASP A 150 31.98 42.49 8.64
N ASP A 151 32.95 41.63 8.93
CA ASP A 151 34.36 41.99 9.00
C ASP A 151 35.16 40.95 8.22
N GLN A 152 35.78 41.40 7.11
CA GLN A 152 36.74 40.65 6.32
C GLN A 152 38.19 40.96 6.75
N ASP A 153 39.02 39.92 6.59
CA ASP A 153 40.46 39.92 6.35
C ASP A 153 41.45 40.15 7.51
N THR A 154 41.94 39.03 8.09
CA THR A 154 43.38 38.71 8.07
C THR A 154 43.64 37.23 8.41
N ALA A 155 44.57 36.59 7.68
CA ALA A 155 45.15 35.28 8.00
C ALA A 155 46.69 35.37 7.93
N PRO A 156 47.47 34.38 8.41
CA PRO A 156 47.19 33.33 9.41
C PRO A 156 48.24 33.32 10.56
N SER A 157 47.87 32.83 11.74
CA SER A 157 48.86 32.24 12.64
C SER A 157 48.24 31.15 13.51
N SER A 158 48.90 30.00 13.47
CA SER A 158 48.72 28.80 14.26
C SER A 158 48.76 29.12 15.76
N GLN A 159 47.78 28.62 16.53
CA GLN A 159 47.97 28.00 17.86
C GLN A 159 46.65 27.49 18.46
N ASP A 160 46.79 26.49 19.33
CA ASP A 160 45.79 25.54 19.85
C ASP A 160 44.58 26.15 20.59
N PRO A 161 43.43 25.44 20.69
CA PRO A 161 42.23 25.98 21.31
C PRO A 161 42.17 25.71 22.83
N PRO A 162 41.81 26.69 23.67
CA PRO A 162 41.24 26.45 24.98
C PRO A 162 39.71 26.34 24.92
N GLN A 163 39.20 25.44 25.76
CA GLN A 163 37.80 25.13 25.98
C GLN A 163 36.94 26.38 26.25
N GLN A 164 35.84 26.53 25.51
CA GLN A 164 34.73 27.40 25.88
C GLN A 164 33.48 26.56 26.19
N SER A 165 32.85 26.94 27.30
CA SER A 165 31.66 26.37 27.90
C SER A 165 30.39 26.73 27.14
N ASP A 166 29.68 25.72 26.63
CA ASP A 166 28.33 25.83 26.10
C ASP A 166 27.32 26.10 27.24
N ALA A 167 26.88 27.34 27.36
CA ALA A 167 25.62 27.68 28.02
C ALA A 167 24.58 27.95 26.92
N GLN A 168 23.95 26.89 26.42
CA GLN A 168 22.77 27.00 25.56
C GLN A 168 21.57 27.48 26.38
N VAL A 169 21.13 28.71 26.10
CA VAL A 169 19.83 29.23 26.55
C VAL A 169 18.74 28.51 25.77
N ILE A 170 18.04 27.58 26.42
CA ILE A 170 16.86 26.90 25.89
C ILE A 170 15.69 27.91 25.89
N PRO A 171 15.05 28.20 24.75
CA PRO A 171 13.84 29.02 24.74
C PRO A 171 12.69 28.23 25.41
N PRO A 172 11.82 28.90 26.19
CA PRO A 172 10.71 28.23 26.85
C PRO A 172 9.77 27.61 25.82
N SER A 173 9.61 26.29 25.92
CA SER A 173 8.70 25.48 25.11
C SER A 173 7.28 26.02 25.22
N ALA A 174 6.73 26.52 24.10
CA ALA A 174 5.35 26.95 24.01
C ALA A 174 4.39 25.76 24.32
N PRO A 175 3.25 26.01 24.98
CA PRO A 175 2.28 24.97 25.30
C PRO A 175 1.77 24.30 24.03
N THR A 176 1.80 22.96 24.03
CA THR A 176 1.20 22.08 23.02
C THR A 176 -0.33 22.15 23.10
N ASP A 177 -0.91 23.25 22.65
CA ASP A 177 -2.32 23.26 22.26
C ASP A 177 -2.48 22.41 21.01
N GLU A 178 -3.52 21.56 21.00
CA GLU A 178 -3.90 20.74 19.85
C GLU A 178 -3.82 21.58 18.58
N LYS A 179 -3.08 21.08 17.58
CA LYS A 179 -2.91 21.70 16.26
C LYS A 179 -4.27 21.78 15.55
N LYS A 180 -5.14 22.71 15.95
CA LYS A 180 -6.27 23.15 15.14
C LYS A 180 -5.65 23.63 13.84
N LYS A 181 -5.99 22.94 12.75
CA LYS A 181 -5.59 23.32 11.39
C LYS A 181 -5.88 24.82 11.26
N PRO A 182 -4.91 25.65 10.84
CA PRO A 182 -5.11 27.09 10.76
C PRO A 182 -6.41 27.38 10.04
N THR A 183 -7.32 28.13 10.66
CA THR A 183 -8.60 28.47 10.04
C THR A 183 -8.31 29.28 8.78
N GLU A 184 -8.50 28.66 7.62
CA GLU A 184 -8.28 29.30 6.34
C GLU A 184 -9.40 30.31 6.09
N PHE A 185 -9.04 31.57 5.84
CA PHE A 185 -10.02 32.63 5.53
C PHE A 185 -10.72 32.30 4.22
N SER A 186 -12.03 32.10 4.25
CA SER A 186 -12.81 31.94 3.03
C SER A 186 -13.27 33.31 2.53
N LEU A 187 -12.73 33.76 1.41
CA LEU A 187 -12.95 35.09 0.84
C LEU A 187 -13.95 35.03 -0.34
N GLU A 188 -14.58 36.17 -0.64
CA GLU A 188 -15.60 36.29 -1.69
C GLU A 188 -15.11 35.84 -3.09
N ASP A 189 -13.80 35.99 -3.36
CA ASP A 189 -13.16 35.62 -4.62
C ASP A 189 -12.63 34.17 -4.66
N ASP A 190 -12.90 33.37 -3.61
CA ASP A 190 -12.56 31.94 -3.54
C ASP A 190 -13.22 31.10 -4.63
N LYS A 191 -14.25 31.61 -5.32
CA LYS A 191 -14.85 30.91 -6.45
C LYS A 191 -13.81 30.65 -7.55
N LEU A 192 -12.90 31.59 -7.76
CA LEU A 192 -11.80 31.43 -8.71
C LEU A 192 -10.82 30.37 -8.22
N GLY A 193 -10.47 30.44 -6.94
CA GLY A 193 -9.59 29.46 -6.31
C GLY A 193 -10.13 28.04 -6.39
N ALA A 194 -11.40 27.85 -6.10
CA ALA A 194 -12.08 26.58 -6.25
C ALA A 194 -12.05 26.06 -7.70
N LYS A 195 -12.17 26.94 -8.71
CA LYS A 195 -12.02 26.54 -10.13
C LYS A 195 -10.60 26.08 -10.42
N ILE A 196 -9.58 26.83 -9.98
CA ILE A 196 -8.16 26.48 -10.16
C ILE A 196 -7.88 25.13 -9.52
N GLU A 197 -8.30 24.93 -8.27
CA GLU A 197 -8.11 23.68 -7.54
C GLU A 197 -8.73 22.49 -8.29
N VAL A 198 -9.97 22.61 -8.77
CA VAL A 198 -10.63 21.56 -9.57
C VAL A 198 -9.87 21.28 -10.85
N MET A 199 -9.42 22.32 -11.54
CA MET A 199 -8.62 22.15 -12.76
C MET A 199 -7.30 21.45 -12.48
N LEU A 200 -6.58 21.85 -11.41
CA LEU A 200 -5.31 21.23 -11.03
C LEU A 200 -5.49 19.77 -10.64
N VAL A 201 -6.57 19.45 -9.91
CA VAL A 201 -6.97 18.08 -9.59
C VAL A 201 -7.30 17.30 -10.86
N PHE A 202 -7.99 17.90 -11.82
CA PHE A 202 -8.30 17.24 -13.09
C PHE A 202 -7.05 16.93 -13.92
N VAL A 203 -6.15 17.90 -14.08
CA VAL A 203 -4.88 17.66 -14.77
C VAL A 203 -4.07 16.59 -14.06
N PHE A 204 -4.09 16.60 -12.72
CA PHE A 204 -3.48 15.55 -11.93
C PHE A 204 -4.11 14.17 -12.22
N PHE A 205 -5.45 14.06 -12.25
CA PHE A 205 -6.14 12.81 -12.58
C PHE A 205 -5.88 12.34 -13.98
N LYS A 206 -5.82 13.23 -14.96
CA LYS A 206 -5.51 12.85 -16.32
C LYS A 206 -4.08 12.31 -16.43
N ASN A 207 -3.10 13.01 -15.86
CA ASN A 207 -1.72 12.53 -15.87
C ASN A 207 -1.61 11.15 -15.22
N LEU A 208 -2.31 10.95 -14.10
CA LEU A 208 -2.33 9.69 -13.40
C LEU A 208 -3.07 8.59 -14.18
N SER A 209 -4.21 8.90 -14.79
CA SER A 209 -4.98 7.98 -15.63
C SER A 209 -4.17 7.55 -16.85
N SER A 210 -3.51 8.48 -17.54
CA SER A 210 -2.60 8.18 -18.66
C SER A 210 -1.45 7.26 -18.23
N LEU A 211 -0.88 7.49 -17.05
CA LEU A 211 0.17 6.63 -16.49
C LEU A 211 -0.36 5.22 -16.21
N VAL A 212 -1.54 5.12 -15.58
CA VAL A 212 -2.18 3.84 -15.31
C VAL A 212 -2.54 3.11 -16.62
N GLN A 213 -3.06 3.81 -17.62
CA GLN A 213 -3.34 3.26 -18.95
C GLN A 213 -2.07 2.69 -19.61
N SER A 214 -0.92 3.37 -19.46
CA SER A 214 0.34 2.86 -19.98
C SER A 214 0.74 1.55 -19.29
N TYR A 215 0.49 1.39 -17.99
CA TYR A 215 0.70 0.11 -17.30
C TYR A 215 -0.15 -1.03 -17.86
N TYR A 216 -1.42 -0.77 -18.21
CA TYR A 216 -2.27 -1.80 -18.81
C TYR A 216 -1.93 -2.08 -20.27
N THR A 217 -1.47 -1.07 -21.00
CA THR A 217 -0.89 -1.24 -22.34
C THR A 217 0.36 -2.13 -22.26
N ASP A 218 1.26 -1.85 -21.31
CA ASP A 218 2.45 -2.64 -21.04
C ASP A 218 2.08 -4.08 -20.65
N ALA A 219 1.07 -4.27 -19.79
CA ALA A 219 0.59 -5.58 -19.39
C ALA A 219 -0.04 -6.38 -20.54
N ALA A 220 -0.86 -5.75 -21.38
CA ALA A 220 -1.43 -6.39 -22.58
C ALA A 220 -0.36 -6.75 -23.64
N ASN A 221 0.80 -6.09 -23.58
CA ASN A 221 1.98 -6.40 -24.37
C ASN A 221 2.92 -7.42 -23.71
N GLY A 222 2.62 -7.85 -22.48
CA GLY A 222 3.48 -8.77 -21.71
C GLY A 222 4.80 -8.14 -21.24
N MET A 223 4.88 -6.80 -21.19
CA MET A 223 6.07 -6.07 -20.72
C MET A 223 6.10 -5.91 -19.20
N ILE A 224 4.95 -5.94 -18.54
CA ILE A 224 4.84 -6.10 -17.09
C ILE A 224 3.75 -7.12 -16.75
N PRO A 225 3.83 -7.81 -15.60
CA PRO A 225 2.76 -8.70 -15.16
C PRO A 225 1.45 -7.94 -14.90
N LEU A 226 0.31 -8.53 -15.27
CA LEU A 226 -1.02 -7.98 -14.94
C LEU A 226 -1.23 -7.70 -13.43
N PRO A 227 -0.81 -8.56 -12.48
CA PRO A 227 -0.92 -8.25 -11.05
C PRO A 227 -0.11 -7.01 -10.64
N LEU A 228 1.02 -6.72 -11.32
CA LEU A 228 1.78 -5.50 -11.05
C LEU A 228 1.02 -4.24 -11.52
N ALA A 229 0.43 -4.28 -12.72
CA ALA A 229 -0.39 -3.17 -13.20
C ALA A 229 -1.57 -2.87 -12.27
N ALA A 230 -2.28 -3.91 -11.79
CA ALA A 230 -3.36 -3.76 -10.83
C ALA A 230 -2.90 -3.22 -9.47
N TRP A 231 -1.76 -3.71 -8.96
CA TRP A 231 -1.17 -3.22 -7.72
C TRP A 231 -0.74 -1.74 -7.83
N LEU A 232 -0.16 -1.33 -8.95
CA LEU A 232 0.19 0.08 -9.22
C LEU A 232 -1.05 0.96 -9.28
N THR A 233 -2.14 0.43 -9.84
CA THR A 233 -3.43 1.13 -9.92
C THR A 233 -4.07 1.31 -8.55
N ASN A 234 -3.99 0.30 -7.68
CA ASN A 234 -4.39 0.44 -6.28
C ASN A 234 -3.57 1.53 -5.59
N SER A 235 -2.24 1.49 -5.73
CA SER A 235 -1.35 2.49 -5.16
C SER A 235 -1.65 3.91 -5.65
N ALA A 236 -1.91 4.07 -6.95
CA ALA A 236 -2.36 5.33 -7.56
C ALA A 236 -3.67 5.81 -6.93
N TYR A 237 -4.64 4.91 -6.78
CA TYR A 237 -5.95 5.20 -6.20
C TYR A 237 -5.85 5.69 -4.74
N TYR A 238 -5.11 4.96 -3.90
CA TYR A 238 -4.92 5.33 -2.49
C TYR A 238 -4.11 6.63 -2.33
N HIS A 239 -3.22 6.95 -3.27
CA HIS A 239 -2.50 8.22 -3.27
C HIS A 239 -3.43 9.40 -3.59
N VAL A 240 -4.44 9.20 -4.44
CA VAL A 240 -5.43 10.22 -4.80
C VAL A 240 -6.47 10.44 -3.71
N GLN A 241 -6.80 9.41 -2.93
CA GLN A 241 -7.88 9.48 -1.95
C GLN A 241 -7.73 10.63 -0.92
N PRO A 242 -6.54 10.89 -0.34
CA PRO A 242 -6.33 12.08 0.51
C PRO A 242 -6.58 13.40 -0.22
N ILE A 243 -6.23 13.49 -1.51
CA ILE A 243 -6.45 14.70 -2.32
C ILE A 243 -7.95 14.90 -2.56
N LEU A 244 -8.68 13.82 -2.81
CA LEU A 244 -10.14 13.86 -2.98
C LEU A 244 -10.89 14.23 -1.71
N THR A 245 -10.47 13.67 -0.58
CA THR A 245 -11.10 13.91 0.73
C THR A 245 -10.72 15.26 1.34
N ALA A 246 -9.48 15.74 1.15
CA ALA A 246 -9.01 16.99 1.75
C ALA A 246 -9.56 18.24 1.05
N ASN A 247 -9.85 18.15 -0.24
CA ASN A 247 -10.46 19.25 -0.98
C ASN A 247 -11.96 19.30 -0.66
N ARG A 248 -12.54 20.51 -0.50
CA ARG A 248 -14.00 20.75 -0.28
C ARG A 248 -14.92 20.08 -1.33
N LEU A 249 -14.29 19.60 -2.37
CA LEU A 249 -14.70 18.68 -3.41
C LEU A 249 -15.32 17.34 -2.97
N ALA A 250 -15.18 16.95 -1.71
CA ALA A 250 -15.80 15.73 -1.17
C ALA A 250 -17.35 15.71 -1.25
N CYS A 251 -18.02 16.86 -1.40
CA CYS A 251 -19.48 16.91 -1.60
C CYS A 251 -19.84 17.11 -3.08
N SER A 252 -20.61 16.18 -3.67
CA SER A 252 -20.87 16.23 -5.11
C SER A 252 -21.66 17.46 -5.60
N SER A 253 -22.24 18.28 -4.71
CA SER A 253 -22.96 19.51 -5.09
C SER A 253 -22.00 20.60 -5.53
N GLN A 254 -20.95 20.80 -4.73
CA GLN A 254 -19.85 21.67 -5.05
C GLN A 254 -19.05 21.04 -6.17
N TRP A 255 -18.82 19.73 -6.16
CA TRP A 255 -18.13 19.04 -7.27
C TRP A 255 -18.82 19.24 -8.62
N ALA A 256 -20.12 18.92 -8.75
CA ALA A 256 -20.83 19.07 -10.03
C ALA A 256 -20.89 20.53 -10.50
N LYS A 257 -21.05 21.48 -9.57
CA LYS A 257 -21.03 22.91 -9.87
C LYS A 257 -19.64 23.36 -10.33
N CYS A 258 -18.60 23.02 -9.56
CA CYS A 258 -17.21 23.29 -9.89
C CYS A 258 -16.79 22.64 -11.20
N TRP A 259 -17.34 21.47 -11.50
CA TRP A 259 -17.08 20.76 -12.74
C TRP A 259 -17.75 21.39 -13.94
N GLY A 260 -19.01 21.83 -13.79
CA GLY A 260 -19.68 22.64 -14.82
C GLY A 260 -18.88 23.90 -15.15
N LEU A 261 -18.32 24.54 -14.12
CA LEU A 261 -17.44 25.70 -14.28
C LEU A 261 -16.10 25.34 -14.93
N ALA A 262 -15.51 24.19 -14.61
CA ALA A 262 -14.28 23.70 -15.25
C ALA A 262 -14.52 23.35 -16.73
N CYS A 263 -15.64 22.70 -17.06
CA CYS A 263 -16.03 22.39 -18.43
C CYS A 263 -16.27 23.68 -19.25
N GLU A 264 -16.99 24.64 -18.68
CA GLU A 264 -17.20 25.95 -19.29
C GLU A 264 -15.86 26.64 -19.55
N PHE A 265 -14.96 26.59 -18.58
CA PHE A 265 -13.61 27.13 -18.71
C PHE A 265 -12.83 26.46 -19.85
N PHE A 266 -12.76 25.12 -19.90
CA PHE A 266 -12.03 24.42 -20.94
C PHE A 266 -12.62 24.60 -22.33
N THR A 267 -13.94 24.77 -22.42
CA THR A 267 -14.61 25.01 -23.70
C THR A 267 -14.33 26.43 -24.20
N LYS A 268 -14.22 27.41 -23.30
CA LYS A 268 -13.86 28.79 -23.64
C LYS A 268 -12.36 28.97 -23.95
N SER A 269 -11.54 28.05 -23.44
CA SER A 269 -10.07 28.21 -23.43
C SER A 269 -9.34 26.90 -23.77
N PRO A 270 -9.53 26.37 -25.00
CA PRO A 270 -8.95 25.10 -25.42
C PRO A 270 -7.41 25.09 -25.39
N ASP A 271 -6.78 26.25 -25.61
CA ASP A 271 -5.32 26.39 -25.64
C ASP A 271 -4.67 26.43 -24.25
N ALA A 272 -5.46 26.64 -23.18
CA ALA A 272 -4.98 26.87 -21.82
C ALA A 272 -4.13 25.73 -21.22
N LEU A 273 -4.41 24.51 -21.66
CA LEU A 273 -3.86 23.29 -21.06
C LEU A 273 -3.20 22.33 -22.06
N GLY A 274 -3.05 22.75 -23.31
CA GLY A 274 -2.53 21.90 -24.39
C GLY A 274 -3.60 20.94 -24.94
N ARG A 275 -4.10 21.29 -26.13
CA ARG A 275 -5.01 20.55 -27.03
C ARG A 275 -6.43 20.24 -26.52
N ASN A 276 -7.35 20.17 -27.51
CA ASN A 276 -8.78 19.84 -27.43
C ASN A 276 -9.12 18.48 -26.77
N GLU A 277 -8.13 17.65 -26.45
CA GLU A 277 -8.31 16.27 -25.97
C GLU A 277 -8.88 16.18 -24.53
N ARG A 278 -8.82 17.27 -23.75
CA ARG A 278 -9.19 17.26 -22.32
C ARG A 278 -10.67 17.55 -22.03
N VAL A 279 -11.38 18.17 -22.95
CA VAL A 279 -12.82 18.50 -22.78
C VAL A 279 -13.70 17.23 -22.77
N PRO A 280 -13.52 16.25 -23.68
CA PRO A 280 -14.27 14.99 -23.66
C PRO A 280 -14.18 14.24 -22.32
N GLU A 281 -13.00 14.19 -21.74
CA GLU A 281 -12.72 13.49 -20.48
C GLU A 281 -13.43 14.14 -19.29
N CYS A 282 -13.50 15.47 -19.29
CA CYS A 282 -14.32 16.18 -18.31
C CYS A 282 -15.78 15.74 -18.39
N PHE A 283 -16.34 15.69 -19.60
CA PHE A 283 -17.72 15.25 -19.82
C PHE A 283 -17.94 13.77 -19.46
N ARG A 284 -16.96 12.91 -19.72
CA ARG A 284 -16.97 11.50 -19.32
C ARG A 284 -17.09 11.35 -17.81
N PHE A 285 -16.20 11.97 -17.03
CA PHE A 285 -16.23 11.89 -15.57
C PHE A 285 -17.56 12.40 -14.99
N LEU A 286 -18.08 13.52 -15.50
CA LEU A 286 -19.39 14.04 -15.09
C LEU A 286 -20.52 13.05 -15.42
N SER A 287 -20.44 12.42 -16.59
CA SER A 287 -21.42 11.43 -17.03
C SER A 287 -21.41 10.19 -16.16
N ILE A 288 -20.23 9.73 -15.73
CA ILE A 288 -20.06 8.65 -14.75
C ILE A 288 -20.69 9.05 -13.42
N ALA A 289 -20.37 10.24 -12.89
CA ALA A 289 -20.94 10.74 -11.64
C ALA A 289 -22.48 10.77 -11.67
N GLN A 290 -23.06 11.25 -12.77
CA GLN A 290 -24.50 11.26 -12.99
C GLN A 290 -25.08 9.84 -13.06
N ALA A 291 -24.41 8.92 -13.73
CA ALA A 291 -24.84 7.52 -13.84
C ALA A 291 -24.84 6.82 -12.47
N VAL A 292 -23.80 7.00 -11.66
CA VAL A 292 -23.71 6.45 -10.29
C VAL A 292 -24.83 7.01 -9.41
N TRP A 293 -25.09 8.32 -9.47
CA TRP A 293 -26.19 8.93 -8.72
C TRP A 293 -27.55 8.40 -9.16
N LYS A 294 -27.82 8.33 -10.47
CA LYS A 294 -29.08 7.79 -11.01
C LYS A 294 -29.30 6.33 -10.61
N TYR A 295 -28.25 5.52 -10.64
CA TYR A 295 -28.29 4.13 -10.18
C TYR A 295 -28.82 4.04 -8.75
N ARG A 296 -28.28 4.85 -7.82
CA ARG A 296 -28.74 4.88 -6.44
C ARG A 296 -30.18 5.37 -6.29
N GLU A 297 -30.56 6.43 -7.00
CA GLU A 297 -31.94 6.94 -6.92
C GLU A 297 -32.96 5.92 -7.46
N SER A 298 -32.59 5.13 -8.48
CA SER A 298 -33.45 4.06 -9.00
C SER A 298 -33.76 2.97 -7.96
N LYS A 299 -32.86 2.74 -6.99
CA LYS A 299 -33.05 1.77 -5.91
C LYS A 299 -34.03 2.23 -4.83
N LYS A 300 -34.15 3.54 -4.60
CA LYS A 300 -35.05 4.11 -3.59
C LYS A 300 -36.53 4.01 -3.98
N SER A 301 -36.82 3.87 -5.28
CA SER A 301 -38.19 3.79 -5.78
C SER A 301 -38.46 2.40 -6.38
N PRO A 302 -39.01 1.45 -5.61
CA PRO A 302 -39.32 0.10 -6.08
C PRO A 302 -40.30 0.07 -7.27
N ASN A 303 -41.02 1.18 -7.53
CA ASN A 303 -41.97 1.30 -8.63
C ASN A 303 -41.39 1.94 -9.92
N HIS A 304 -40.15 2.49 -9.91
CA HIS A 304 -39.65 3.30 -11.04
C HIS A 304 -38.92 2.53 -12.15
N LEU A 305 -38.56 1.26 -11.96
CA LEU A 305 -37.82 0.50 -12.98
C LEU A 305 -38.62 0.21 -14.26
N LYS A 306 -39.96 0.43 -14.27
CA LYS A 306 -40.80 0.24 -15.47
C LYS A 306 -40.78 1.42 -16.47
N GLY A 307 -40.04 2.51 -16.23
CA GLY A 307 -40.12 3.71 -17.09
C GLY A 307 -38.83 4.54 -17.28
N VAL A 308 -37.63 4.03 -16.96
CA VAL A 308 -36.38 4.84 -16.98
C VAL A 308 -35.82 5.13 -18.39
N SER A 309 -36.50 4.74 -19.47
CA SER A 309 -35.99 4.91 -20.84
C SER A 309 -36.04 6.34 -21.41
N THR A 310 -36.57 7.36 -20.72
CA THR A 310 -36.87 8.66 -21.37
C THR A 310 -36.50 9.95 -20.63
N ILE A 311 -35.85 9.93 -19.46
CA ILE A 311 -35.41 11.18 -18.80
C ILE A 311 -34.06 11.63 -19.35
N ASP A 312 -34.07 12.61 -20.28
CA ASP A 312 -32.89 13.29 -20.81
C ASP A 312 -32.17 14.07 -19.68
N PRO A 313 -31.01 13.59 -19.20
CA PRO A 313 -30.27 14.22 -18.11
C PRO A 313 -29.64 15.57 -18.45
N LEU A 314 -29.61 15.97 -19.73
CA LEU A 314 -29.12 17.29 -20.14
C LEU A 314 -30.16 18.39 -19.87
N ALA A 315 -31.42 18.05 -19.62
CA ALA A 315 -32.50 19.03 -19.46
C ALA A 315 -32.39 19.91 -18.19
N HIS A 316 -31.65 19.47 -17.16
CA HIS A 316 -31.54 20.20 -15.88
C HIS A 316 -30.23 20.99 -15.70
N LEU A 317 -29.32 20.94 -16.68
CA LEU A 317 -28.11 21.78 -16.71
C LEU A 317 -28.26 22.78 -17.87
N PRO A 318 -28.46 24.09 -17.62
CA PRO A 318 -28.88 25.05 -18.64
C PRO A 318 -27.92 25.30 -19.82
N SER A 319 -26.83 24.54 -19.99
CA SER A 319 -25.79 24.80 -21.00
C SER A 319 -25.07 23.57 -21.58
N THR A 320 -25.25 22.36 -21.04
CA THR A 320 -24.41 21.19 -21.40
C THR A 320 -24.66 20.66 -22.81
N GLY A 321 -25.90 20.72 -23.32
CA GLY A 321 -26.22 20.29 -24.68
C GLY A 321 -25.65 21.20 -25.79
N SER A 322 -25.30 22.45 -25.46
CA SER A 322 -24.58 23.37 -26.35
C SER A 322 -23.07 23.15 -26.25
N LEU A 323 -22.54 23.01 -25.04
CA LEU A 323 -21.12 22.75 -24.79
C LEU A 323 -20.66 21.42 -25.42
N MET A 324 -21.45 20.34 -25.30
CA MET A 324 -21.14 19.04 -25.93
C MET A 324 -21.11 19.11 -27.46
N ARG A 325 -21.98 19.91 -28.08
CA ARG A 325 -21.97 20.12 -29.53
C ARG A 325 -20.77 20.92 -29.98
N GLN A 326 -20.30 21.86 -29.16
CA GLN A 326 -19.12 22.68 -29.43
C GLN A 326 -17.81 21.93 -29.21
N SER A 327 -17.79 20.95 -28.29
CA SER A 327 -16.59 20.17 -27.98
C SER A 327 -16.35 18.97 -28.89
N GLY A 328 -17.26 18.67 -29.82
CA GLY A 328 -17.13 17.54 -30.75
C GLY A 328 -17.21 16.17 -30.09
N VAL A 329 -17.72 16.08 -28.86
CA VAL A 329 -17.83 14.81 -28.13
C VAL A 329 -18.96 13.98 -28.72
N ASP A 330 -18.63 12.75 -29.13
CA ASP A 330 -19.60 11.80 -29.64
C ASP A 330 -20.63 11.43 -28.55
N ARG A 331 -21.91 11.63 -28.87
CA ARG A 331 -23.01 11.30 -27.96
C ARG A 331 -23.11 9.80 -27.72
N ASP A 332 -22.72 8.99 -28.69
CA ASP A 332 -22.84 7.54 -28.62
C ASP A 332 -21.81 6.98 -27.62
N SER A 333 -20.59 7.51 -27.63
CA SER A 333 -19.56 7.19 -26.62
C SER A 333 -20.04 7.45 -25.18
N ILE A 334 -20.65 8.62 -24.91
CA ILE A 334 -21.18 8.94 -23.56
C ILE A 334 -22.33 7.99 -23.16
N ALA A 335 -23.18 7.62 -24.12
CA ALA A 335 -24.28 6.70 -23.86
C ALA A 335 -23.78 5.30 -23.50
N VAL A 336 -22.73 4.83 -24.18
CA VAL A 336 -22.06 3.56 -23.87
C VAL A 336 -21.51 3.57 -22.44
N ASP A 337 -20.78 4.61 -22.05
CA ASP A 337 -20.25 4.74 -20.69
C ASP A 337 -21.34 4.68 -19.62
N ARG A 338 -22.46 5.38 -19.82
CA ARG A 338 -23.57 5.37 -18.85
C ARG A 338 -24.18 3.99 -18.65
N ASN A 339 -24.40 3.26 -19.75
CA ASN A 339 -24.91 1.89 -19.68
C ASN A 339 -23.90 0.98 -18.99
N LEU A 340 -22.62 1.16 -19.27
CA LEU A 340 -21.55 0.39 -18.69
C LEU A 340 -21.40 0.64 -17.18
N VAL A 341 -21.51 1.89 -16.73
CA VAL A 341 -21.54 2.25 -15.30
C VAL A 341 -22.70 1.56 -14.59
N HIS A 342 -23.90 1.56 -15.18
CA HIS A 342 -25.05 0.87 -14.59
C HIS A 342 -24.80 -0.64 -14.48
N VAL A 343 -24.22 -1.25 -15.51
CA VAL A 343 -23.84 -2.67 -15.51
C VAL A 343 -22.78 -2.95 -14.43
N ILE A 344 -21.73 -2.14 -14.33
CA ILE A 344 -20.66 -2.28 -13.34
C ILE A 344 -21.22 -2.17 -11.92
N MET A 345 -22.01 -1.13 -11.63
CA MET A 345 -22.63 -0.93 -10.32
C MET A 345 -23.56 -2.09 -9.95
N SER A 346 -24.32 -2.60 -10.92
CA SER A 346 -25.17 -3.79 -10.73
C SER A 346 -24.38 -5.07 -10.49
N ASN A 347 -23.23 -5.24 -11.15
CA ASN A 347 -22.33 -6.37 -10.92
C ASN A 347 -21.71 -6.30 -9.51
N MET A 348 -21.19 -5.14 -9.12
CA MET A 348 -20.66 -4.92 -7.76
C MET A 348 -21.72 -5.19 -6.70
N GLU A 349 -22.97 -4.76 -6.92
CA GLU A 349 -24.06 -5.05 -6.00
C GLU A 349 -24.43 -6.53 -5.92
N ARG A 350 -24.40 -7.26 -7.04
CA ARG A 350 -24.59 -8.71 -7.01
C ARG A 350 -23.54 -9.40 -6.17
N VAL A 351 -22.30 -8.90 -6.15
CA VAL A 351 -21.23 -9.39 -5.27
C VAL A 351 -21.48 -8.99 -3.81
N PHE A 352 -22.02 -7.79 -3.52
CA PHE A 352 -22.43 -7.40 -2.15
C PHE A 352 -23.53 -8.29 -1.59
N ASN A 353 -24.55 -8.55 -2.40
CA ASN A 353 -25.72 -9.35 -2.05
C ASN A 353 -25.46 -10.84 -2.17
N TYR A 354 -24.28 -11.24 -2.67
CA TYR A 354 -23.85 -12.62 -2.63
C TYR A 354 -23.56 -12.99 -1.17
N ASP A 355 -24.57 -13.60 -0.54
CA ASP A 355 -24.48 -14.07 0.84
C ASP A 355 -23.65 -15.36 0.91
N GLY A 356 -22.37 -15.23 0.56
CA GLY A 356 -21.39 -16.30 0.71
C GLY A 356 -21.28 -16.76 2.17
N ALA A 357 -21.63 -15.89 3.13
CA ALA A 357 -21.69 -16.23 4.53
C ALA A 357 -22.87 -17.17 4.85
N GLU A 358 -24.07 -16.96 4.32
CA GLU A 358 -25.18 -17.91 4.46
C GLU A 358 -24.98 -19.20 3.65
N SER A 359 -24.28 -19.15 2.52
CA SER A 359 -23.89 -20.35 1.76
C SER A 359 -22.87 -21.19 2.54
N LEU A 360 -21.79 -20.57 3.04
CA LEU A 360 -20.76 -21.23 3.83
C LEU A 360 -21.29 -21.66 5.22
N LYS A 361 -22.14 -20.84 5.85
CA LYS A 361 -22.87 -21.26 7.05
C LYS A 361 -23.73 -22.47 6.73
N ARG A 362 -24.51 -22.50 5.65
CA ARG A 362 -25.29 -23.69 5.28
C ARG A 362 -24.41 -24.92 5.10
N GLU A 363 -23.26 -24.76 4.44
CA GLU A 363 -22.31 -25.85 4.17
C GLU A 363 -21.59 -26.35 5.44
N LEU A 364 -21.18 -25.44 6.34
CA LEU A 364 -20.54 -25.77 7.62
C LEU A 364 -21.54 -26.19 8.72
N SER A 365 -22.80 -25.75 8.62
CA SER A 365 -23.88 -26.05 9.59
C SER A 365 -24.67 -27.29 9.21
N SER A 366 -24.69 -27.67 7.93
CA SER A 366 -25.16 -29.00 7.54
C SER A 366 -24.18 -30.02 8.13
N GLU A 367 -24.68 -30.91 9.00
CA GLU A 367 -23.94 -32.13 9.29
C GLU A 367 -23.63 -32.81 7.95
N PRO A 368 -22.37 -33.19 7.71
CA PRO A 368 -22.02 -33.91 6.50
C PRO A 368 -22.98 -35.08 6.31
N PRO A 369 -23.62 -35.27 5.14
CA PRO A 369 -24.61 -36.33 4.94
C PRO A 369 -24.02 -37.75 4.92
N TRP A 370 -22.72 -37.89 5.20
CA TRP A 370 -21.97 -39.14 5.13
C TRP A 370 -21.97 -39.82 6.50
N ASP A 371 -22.43 -41.08 6.55
CA ASP A 371 -22.16 -41.98 7.68
C ASP A 371 -20.63 -42.13 7.81
N GLU A 372 -20.07 -41.95 9.01
CA GLU A 372 -18.63 -42.06 9.29
C GLU A 372 -18.06 -43.43 8.88
N ASN A 373 -18.92 -44.45 8.78
CA ASN A 373 -18.60 -45.79 8.28
C ASN A 373 -18.61 -45.91 6.74
N SER A 374 -19.22 -44.95 6.03
CA SER A 374 -19.33 -44.92 4.57
C SER A 374 -18.20 -44.16 3.88
N ILE A 375 -17.34 -43.49 4.64
CA ILE A 375 -16.23 -42.68 4.11
C ILE A 375 -15.08 -43.62 3.73
N PRO A 376 -14.63 -43.62 2.46
CA PRO A 376 -13.43 -44.34 2.02
C PRO A 376 -12.22 -44.04 2.92
N ASP A 377 -11.38 -45.04 3.19
CA ASP A 377 -10.27 -44.92 4.15
C ASP A 377 -9.27 -43.79 3.79
N ASP A 378 -9.07 -43.54 2.50
CA ASP A 378 -8.26 -42.44 1.95
C ASP A 378 -8.88 -41.06 2.21
N GLN A 379 -10.18 -40.97 2.50
CA GLN A 379 -10.90 -39.73 2.81
C GLN A 379 -11.12 -39.52 4.32
N LYS A 380 -10.91 -40.53 5.17
CA LYS A 380 -11.13 -40.44 6.63
C LYS A 380 -10.26 -39.40 7.32
N LEU A 381 -9.02 -39.20 6.86
CA LEU A 381 -8.15 -38.16 7.41
C LEU A 381 -8.70 -36.75 7.10
N GLY A 382 -9.12 -36.53 5.85
CA GLY A 382 -9.78 -35.29 5.44
C GLY A 382 -11.05 -35.02 6.24
N TYR A 383 -11.87 -36.05 6.46
CA TYR A 383 -13.07 -35.96 7.30
C TYR A 383 -12.75 -35.68 8.78
N THR A 384 -11.73 -36.32 9.34
CA THR A 384 -11.29 -36.07 10.72
C THR A 384 -10.80 -34.63 10.90
N ILE A 385 -10.05 -34.12 9.91
CA ILE A 385 -9.61 -32.73 9.85
C ILE A 385 -10.83 -31.80 9.76
N TYR A 386 -11.80 -32.09 8.89
CA TYR A 386 -13.05 -31.33 8.76
C TYR A 386 -13.85 -31.28 10.07
N LYS A 387 -14.05 -32.43 10.73
CA LYS A 387 -14.77 -32.55 12.02
C LYS A 387 -14.05 -31.79 13.13
N SER A 388 -12.71 -31.81 13.13
CA SER A 388 -11.87 -31.02 14.05
C SER A 388 -12.06 -29.52 13.81
N ILE A 389 -12.05 -29.06 12.54
CA ILE A 389 -12.33 -27.67 12.16
C ILE A 389 -13.72 -27.25 12.62
N ALA A 390 -14.76 -28.02 12.26
CA ALA A 390 -16.14 -27.72 12.61
C ALA A 390 -16.35 -27.67 14.13
N ARG A 391 -15.69 -28.55 14.90
CA ARG A 391 -15.71 -28.53 16.37
C ARG A 391 -14.97 -27.33 16.95
N SER A 392 -13.78 -27.01 16.47
CA SER A 392 -13.04 -25.81 16.91
C SER A 392 -13.81 -24.53 16.60
N TYR A 393 -14.43 -24.44 15.42
CA TYR A 393 -15.24 -23.31 14.99
C TYR A 393 -16.51 -23.16 15.85
N LYS A 394 -17.25 -24.26 16.05
CA LYS A 394 -18.43 -24.31 16.93
C LYS A 394 -18.07 -23.99 18.39
N TYR A 395 -16.89 -24.41 18.85
CA TYR A 395 -16.42 -24.13 20.21
C TYR A 395 -16.05 -22.65 20.40
N GLU A 396 -15.30 -22.03 19.47
CA GLU A 396 -14.94 -20.61 19.51
C GLU A 396 -16.18 -19.69 19.41
N LEU A 397 -17.15 -20.03 18.56
CA LEU A 397 -18.44 -19.34 18.47
C LEU A 397 -19.23 -19.39 19.78
N MET A 398 -19.12 -20.47 20.55
CA MET A 398 -19.87 -20.64 21.81
C MET A 398 -19.11 -20.17 23.06
N HIS A 399 -17.77 -19.98 23.01
CA HIS A 399 -16.94 -19.73 24.21
C HIS A 399 -15.84 -18.68 24.00
N PRO A 400 -16.16 -17.41 23.69
CA PRO A 400 -15.16 -16.39 23.33
C PRO A 400 -14.19 -15.94 24.44
N LYS A 401 -14.29 -16.46 25.67
CA LYS A 401 -13.56 -15.93 26.85
C LYS A 401 -12.49 -16.82 27.49
N ASN A 402 -12.38 -18.12 27.13
CA ASN A 402 -11.67 -19.08 27.99
C ASN A 402 -10.40 -19.73 27.43
N ILE A 403 -9.95 -19.37 26.22
CA ILE A 403 -8.64 -19.78 25.72
C ILE A 403 -7.99 -18.52 25.15
N LYS A 404 -6.72 -18.24 25.52
CA LYS A 404 -5.90 -17.24 24.83
C LYS A 404 -5.12 -17.96 23.73
N PRO A 405 -5.67 -18.11 22.51
CA PRO A 405 -4.87 -18.51 21.36
C PRO A 405 -3.65 -17.60 21.25
N SER A 406 -2.53 -18.15 20.77
CA SER A 406 -1.33 -17.34 20.56
C SER A 406 -1.66 -16.17 19.65
N LYS A 407 -1.01 -15.01 19.83
CA LYS A 407 -1.23 -13.82 18.97
C LYS A 407 -1.12 -14.15 17.47
N ARG A 408 -0.26 -15.11 17.11
CA ARG A 408 -0.09 -15.64 15.75
C ARG A 408 -1.29 -16.46 15.28
N MET A 409 -1.88 -17.26 16.16
CA MET A 409 -3.13 -17.98 15.87
C MET A 409 -4.31 -17.02 15.72
N MET A 410 -4.40 -15.98 16.56
CA MET A 410 -5.46 -14.96 16.40
C MET A 410 -5.30 -14.18 15.10
N GLN A 411 -4.08 -13.76 14.76
CA GLN A 411 -3.82 -13.16 13.45
C GLN A 411 -4.15 -14.14 12.32
N PHE A 412 -3.77 -15.40 12.44
CA PHE A 412 -4.04 -16.45 11.46
C PHE A 412 -5.54 -16.73 11.25
N LEU A 413 -6.30 -16.85 12.35
CA LEU A 413 -7.76 -16.99 12.34
C LEU A 413 -8.43 -15.70 11.87
N GLU A 414 -7.88 -14.53 12.15
CA GLU A 414 -8.36 -13.25 11.62
C GLU A 414 -8.09 -13.13 10.11
N TYR A 415 -6.94 -13.59 9.60
CA TYR A 415 -6.65 -13.67 8.16
C TYR A 415 -7.58 -14.65 7.46
N GLY A 416 -7.78 -15.84 8.06
CA GLY A 416 -8.76 -16.80 7.61
C GLY A 416 -10.15 -16.17 7.60
N MET A 417 -10.64 -15.66 8.72
CA MET A 417 -12.00 -15.13 8.84
C MET A 417 -12.25 -13.86 8.00
N LYS A 418 -11.27 -12.96 7.81
CA LYS A 418 -11.41 -11.82 6.88
C LYS A 418 -11.66 -12.26 5.44
N PHE A 419 -11.14 -13.42 5.05
CA PHE A 419 -11.35 -14.01 3.73
C PHE A 419 -12.54 -14.98 3.70
N TYR A 420 -12.86 -15.64 4.83
CA TYR A 420 -13.79 -16.77 4.91
C TYR A 420 -15.13 -16.48 5.62
N GLY A 421 -15.34 -15.39 6.37
CA GLY A 421 -16.53 -15.29 7.24
C GLY A 421 -17.05 -13.89 7.64
N HIS A 422 -18.37 -13.73 7.44
CA HIS A 422 -19.31 -12.80 8.11
C HIS A 422 -19.39 -11.32 7.70
N LYS A 423 -18.60 -10.83 6.76
CA LYS A 423 -18.85 -9.53 6.11
C LYS A 423 -18.74 -9.67 4.60
N PRO A 424 -19.54 -8.93 3.80
CA PRO A 424 -19.44 -8.96 2.35
C PRO A 424 -17.96 -8.82 1.97
N ARG A 425 -17.48 -9.74 1.13
CA ARG A 425 -16.08 -9.93 0.73
C ARG A 425 -15.35 -8.59 0.70
N ARG A 426 -14.69 -8.20 1.79
CA ARG A 426 -13.80 -7.05 1.75
C ARG A 426 -12.54 -7.57 1.09
N TYR A 427 -12.55 -7.64 -0.25
CA TYR A 427 -11.32 -7.77 -1.02
C TYR A 427 -10.52 -6.51 -0.71
N PRO A 428 -9.49 -6.58 0.15
CA PRO A 428 -8.69 -5.40 0.45
C PRO A 428 -7.95 -4.96 -0.82
N CYS A 429 -7.78 -5.87 -1.79
CA CYS A 429 -7.24 -5.59 -3.12
C CYS A 429 -8.18 -4.81 -4.06
N GLU A 430 -9.48 -4.63 -3.75
CA GLU A 430 -10.42 -3.97 -4.67
C GLU A 430 -10.96 -2.67 -4.05
N PRO A 431 -10.23 -1.55 -4.17
CA PRO A 431 -10.61 -0.31 -3.51
C PRO A 431 -11.95 0.25 -4.03
N ILE A 432 -12.28 0.05 -5.32
CA ILE A 432 -13.58 0.46 -5.86
C ILE A 432 -14.71 -0.33 -5.23
N PHE A 433 -14.53 -1.65 -5.07
CA PHE A 433 -15.52 -2.52 -4.45
C PHE A 433 -15.83 -2.07 -3.03
N TYR A 434 -14.79 -1.79 -2.24
CA TYR A 434 -14.95 -1.30 -0.87
C TYR A 434 -15.76 0.00 -0.82
N ILE A 435 -15.46 0.98 -1.67
CA ILE A 435 -16.16 2.27 -1.67
C ILE A 435 -17.58 2.15 -2.21
N ALA A 436 -17.79 1.34 -3.25
CA ALA A 436 -19.13 1.00 -3.72
C ALA A 436 -19.96 0.30 -2.63
N SER A 437 -19.33 -0.53 -1.78
CA SER A 437 -19.99 -1.21 -0.65
C SER A 437 -20.50 -0.22 0.40
N ILE A 438 -19.67 0.77 0.74
CA ILE A 438 -20.04 1.83 1.68
C ILE A 438 -21.15 2.69 1.09
N TYR A 439 -21.07 2.98 -0.21
CA TYR A 439 -22.06 3.81 -0.88
C TYR A 439 -23.43 3.15 -1.00
N ASN A 440 -23.45 1.83 -1.22
CA ASN A 440 -24.67 1.03 -1.37
C ASN A 440 -25.22 0.51 -0.03
N GLY A 441 -24.42 0.45 1.02
CA GLY A 441 -24.85 -0.03 2.33
C GLY A 441 -25.88 0.89 2.99
N ASP A 442 -26.78 0.28 3.76
CA ASP A 442 -27.82 0.96 4.57
C ASP A 442 -27.25 1.74 5.76
N SER A 443 -25.99 2.17 5.74
CA SER A 443 -25.50 3.21 6.67
C SER A 443 -26.09 4.56 6.25
N ILE A 444 -27.41 4.64 6.32
CA ILE A 444 -28.17 5.85 6.41
C ILE A 444 -27.69 6.48 7.71
N ASN A 445 -26.77 7.45 7.61
CA ASN A 445 -26.59 8.38 8.70
C ASN A 445 -28.01 8.86 9.06
N GLU A 446 -28.41 8.73 10.33
CA GLU A 446 -29.77 8.98 10.85
C GLU A 446 -30.34 10.37 10.46
N GLN A 447 -29.52 11.24 9.89
CA GLN A 447 -29.82 12.59 9.43
C GLN A 447 -30.46 12.66 8.03
N GLY A 448 -30.74 11.54 7.35
CA GLY A 448 -31.56 11.53 6.12
C GLY A 448 -31.01 12.32 4.92
N ALA A 449 -29.76 12.79 4.98
CA ALA A 449 -29.15 13.54 3.89
C ALA A 449 -28.83 12.61 2.72
N HIS A 450 -29.33 12.96 1.52
CA HIS A 450 -29.03 12.25 0.27
C HIS A 450 -27.51 12.17 0.05
N MET A 451 -26.92 11.01 0.35
CA MET A 451 -25.49 10.80 0.18
C MET A 451 -25.19 10.70 -1.33
N ARG A 452 -24.51 11.73 -1.82
CA ARG A 452 -24.00 11.86 -3.18
C ARG A 452 -22.87 10.87 -3.45
N PRO A 453 -22.64 10.44 -4.71
CA PRO A 453 -21.54 9.53 -5.02
C PRO A 453 -20.23 10.17 -4.54
N PRO A 454 -19.43 9.44 -3.74
CA PRO A 454 -18.09 9.86 -3.40
C PRO A 454 -17.29 10.09 -4.68
N THR A 455 -16.50 11.16 -4.74
CA THR A 455 -15.67 11.45 -5.92
C THR A 455 -14.67 10.32 -6.16
N GLU A 456 -14.24 9.64 -5.09
CA GLU A 456 -13.42 8.44 -5.10
C GLU A 456 -14.08 7.30 -5.89
N LEU A 457 -15.41 7.12 -5.76
CA LEU A 457 -16.14 6.09 -6.50
C LEU A 457 -16.18 6.40 -7.99
N VAL A 458 -16.46 7.66 -8.33
CA VAL A 458 -16.51 8.12 -9.73
C VAL A 458 -15.14 7.95 -10.38
N PHE A 459 -14.08 8.40 -9.71
CA PHE A 459 -12.71 8.23 -10.15
C PHE A 459 -12.32 6.76 -10.30
N GLY A 460 -12.71 5.92 -9.35
CA GLY A 460 -12.49 4.48 -9.42
C GLY A 460 -13.14 3.86 -10.66
N ILE A 461 -14.42 4.17 -10.92
CA ILE A 461 -15.12 3.65 -12.10
C ILE A 461 -14.49 4.18 -13.39
N ASP A 462 -14.10 5.45 -13.44
CA ASP A 462 -13.41 6.01 -14.60
C ASP A 462 -12.09 5.28 -14.88
N MET A 463 -11.24 5.08 -13.87
CA MET A 463 -10.03 4.28 -14.01
C MET A 463 -10.33 2.84 -14.43
N LEU A 464 -11.37 2.19 -13.90
CA LEU A 464 -11.75 0.84 -14.31
C LEU A 464 -12.04 0.78 -15.82
N LEU A 465 -12.75 1.77 -16.34
CA LEU A 465 -13.07 1.85 -17.77
C LEU A 465 -11.83 2.17 -18.62
N GLU A 466 -11.00 3.10 -18.18
CA GLU A 466 -9.75 3.48 -18.89
C GLU A 466 -8.75 2.31 -18.94
N THR A 467 -8.60 1.57 -17.85
CA THR A 467 -7.73 0.38 -17.81
C THR A 467 -8.26 -0.77 -18.65
N TYR A 468 -9.59 -0.93 -18.72
CA TYR A 468 -10.25 -1.88 -19.60
C TYR A 468 -9.94 -1.60 -21.07
N ASP A 469 -10.11 -0.36 -21.49
CA ASP A 469 -9.86 0.05 -22.86
C ASP A 469 -8.38 -0.07 -23.24
N ALA A 470 -7.47 0.44 -22.41
CA ALA A 470 -6.03 0.36 -22.65
C ALA A 470 -5.51 -1.08 -22.74
N PHE A 471 -6.08 -2.01 -21.97
CA PHE A 471 -5.71 -3.43 -22.02
C PHE A 471 -6.24 -4.16 -23.26
N LEU A 472 -7.46 -3.82 -23.71
CA LEU A 472 -8.06 -4.45 -24.89
C LEU A 472 -7.53 -3.87 -26.20
N HIS A 473 -7.17 -2.58 -26.21
CA HIS A 473 -6.74 -1.86 -27.39
C HIS A 473 -5.31 -1.30 -27.25
N PRO A 474 -4.29 -2.11 -26.91
CA PRO A 474 -2.93 -1.61 -26.79
C PRO A 474 -2.45 -1.07 -28.15
N GLY A 475 -2.18 0.23 -28.22
CA GLY A 475 -1.84 0.90 -29.49
C GLY A 475 -3.01 1.06 -30.46
N GLY A 476 -4.26 0.91 -30.00
CA GLY A 476 -5.47 1.04 -30.81
C GLY A 476 -5.92 -0.25 -31.51
N GLU A 477 -5.21 -1.36 -31.35
CA GLU A 477 -5.57 -2.66 -31.94
C GLU A 477 -6.23 -3.59 -30.92
N LEU A 478 -7.38 -4.16 -31.26
CA LEU A 478 -8.08 -5.10 -30.39
C LEU A 478 -7.27 -6.39 -30.21
N LYS A 479 -6.85 -6.68 -28.97
CA LYS A 479 -6.26 -7.95 -28.58
C LYS A 479 -7.30 -8.88 -27.94
N PRO A 480 -7.41 -10.15 -28.38
CA PRO A 480 -8.35 -11.12 -27.83
C PRO A 480 -7.85 -11.73 -26.51
N GLN A 481 -7.43 -10.90 -25.57
CA GLN A 481 -6.98 -11.33 -24.24
C GLN A 481 -8.10 -11.12 -23.22
N ASP A 482 -8.36 -12.15 -22.42
CA ASP A 482 -9.34 -12.07 -21.33
C ASP A 482 -8.61 -12.16 -19.99
N ALA A 483 -8.59 -11.06 -19.25
CA ALA A 483 -7.90 -10.96 -17.99
C ALA A 483 -8.44 -11.94 -16.93
N ARG A 484 -9.75 -12.24 -16.94
CA ARG A 484 -10.35 -13.22 -16.02
C ARG A 484 -9.82 -14.62 -16.32
N LEU A 485 -9.69 -15.00 -17.59
CA LEU A 485 -9.12 -16.30 -17.97
C LEU A 485 -7.69 -16.46 -17.44
N THR A 486 -6.86 -15.41 -17.51
CA THR A 486 -5.49 -15.43 -16.94
C THR A 486 -5.53 -15.67 -15.43
N SER A 487 -6.39 -14.96 -14.70
CA SER A 487 -6.53 -15.16 -13.25
C SER A 487 -7.02 -16.56 -12.86
N LEU A 488 -7.92 -17.16 -13.67
CA LEU A 488 -8.43 -18.52 -13.45
C LEU A 488 -7.36 -19.58 -13.71
N ARG A 489 -6.52 -19.40 -14.73
CA ARG A 489 -5.37 -20.28 -14.99
C ARG A 489 -4.38 -20.27 -13.83
N LEU A 490 -4.04 -19.10 -13.32
CA LEU A 490 -3.19 -18.98 -12.13
C LEU A 490 -3.78 -19.71 -10.93
N ALA A 491 -5.08 -19.53 -10.66
CA ALA A 491 -5.76 -20.21 -9.56
C ALA A 491 -5.75 -21.75 -9.72
N MET A 492 -5.96 -22.25 -10.94
CA MET A 492 -5.89 -23.68 -11.24
C MET A 492 -4.48 -24.24 -11.06
N GLU A 493 -3.44 -23.52 -11.50
CA GLU A 493 -2.04 -23.89 -11.31
C GLU A 493 -1.68 -23.97 -9.82
N MET A 494 -2.05 -22.94 -9.05
CA MET A 494 -1.84 -22.91 -7.60
C MET A 494 -2.59 -24.05 -6.90
N LYS A 495 -3.80 -24.37 -7.35
CA LYS A 495 -4.60 -25.46 -6.78
C LYS A 495 -3.92 -26.80 -7.02
N ALA A 496 -3.46 -27.04 -8.24
CA ALA A 496 -2.74 -28.27 -8.59
C ALA A 496 -1.47 -28.45 -7.74
N ALA A 497 -0.68 -27.38 -7.57
CA ALA A 497 0.52 -27.41 -6.74
C ALA A 497 0.21 -27.62 -5.24
N ALA A 498 -0.87 -27.00 -4.75
CA ALA A 498 -1.32 -27.20 -3.37
C ALA A 498 -1.84 -28.62 -3.15
N ASP A 499 -2.62 -29.17 -4.09
CA ASP A 499 -3.17 -30.52 -4.02
C ASP A 499 -2.09 -31.59 -4.08
N SER A 500 -1.08 -31.45 -4.97
CA SER A 500 0.03 -32.40 -5.03
C SER A 500 0.80 -32.51 -3.73
N LEU A 501 0.84 -31.41 -2.96
CA LEU A 501 1.54 -31.37 -1.68
C LEU A 501 0.70 -31.99 -0.53
N LYS A 502 -0.63 -32.02 -0.65
CA LYS A 502 -1.50 -32.56 0.42
C LYS A 502 -1.18 -34.02 0.72
N ASP A 503 -1.02 -34.84 -0.31
CA ASP A 503 -0.78 -36.27 -0.15
C ASP A 503 0.60 -36.54 0.44
N THR A 504 1.61 -35.81 -0.04
CA THR A 504 2.97 -35.84 0.52
C THR A 504 2.94 -35.49 2.00
N LEU A 505 2.37 -34.35 2.39
CA LEU A 505 2.36 -33.96 3.79
C LEU A 505 1.44 -34.85 4.64
N ALA A 506 0.32 -35.34 4.11
CA ALA A 506 -0.55 -36.26 4.86
C ALA A 506 0.21 -37.52 5.28
N SER A 507 1.03 -38.08 4.39
CA SER A 507 1.85 -39.25 4.69
C SER A 507 3.01 -38.92 5.64
N THR A 508 3.74 -37.82 5.41
CA THR A 508 4.89 -37.44 6.24
C THR A 508 4.50 -37.10 7.69
N PHE A 509 3.33 -36.49 7.89
CA PHE A 509 2.86 -35.98 9.17
C PHE A 509 1.80 -36.85 9.85
N ALA A 510 1.56 -38.07 9.35
CA ALA A 510 0.64 -39.02 9.95
C ALA A 510 0.96 -39.21 11.46
N GLY A 511 -0.03 -38.91 12.32
CA GLY A 511 0.08 -39.04 13.78
C GLY A 511 0.64 -37.82 14.54
N LEU A 512 1.00 -36.72 13.86
CA LEU A 512 1.53 -35.52 14.51
C LEU A 512 0.47 -34.41 14.68
N ASN A 513 -0.21 -34.39 15.84
CA ASN A 513 -1.26 -33.41 16.16
C ASN A 513 -0.83 -31.94 16.00
N ASN A 514 0.44 -31.62 16.25
CA ASN A 514 0.96 -30.24 16.16
C ASN A 514 1.05 -29.72 14.72
N TYR A 515 0.93 -30.58 13.72
CA TYR A 515 1.05 -30.23 12.29
C TYR A 515 -0.29 -30.22 11.57
N VAL A 516 -1.36 -30.73 12.20
CA VAL A 516 -2.73 -30.69 11.68
C VAL A 516 -3.12 -29.26 11.31
N GLN A 517 -2.77 -28.28 12.15
CA GLN A 517 -3.06 -26.86 11.88
C GLN A 517 -2.40 -26.35 10.60
N LYS A 518 -1.19 -26.83 10.28
CA LYS A 518 -0.45 -26.43 9.07
C LYS A 518 -1.07 -27.07 7.81
N LEU A 519 -1.47 -28.33 7.90
CA LEU A 519 -2.21 -29.02 6.84
C LEU A 519 -3.57 -28.38 6.57
N GLN A 520 -4.26 -27.92 7.61
CA GLN A 520 -5.52 -27.18 7.48
C GLN A 520 -5.35 -25.93 6.62
N VAL A 521 -4.24 -25.21 6.77
CA VAL A 521 -3.95 -24.02 5.93
C VAL A 521 -3.93 -24.37 4.45
N LEU A 522 -3.21 -25.44 4.09
CA LEU A 522 -3.12 -25.92 2.71
C LEU A 522 -4.47 -26.38 2.17
N PHE A 523 -5.25 -27.09 3.00
CA PHE A 523 -6.60 -27.53 2.66
C PHE A 523 -7.54 -26.34 2.39
N HIS A 524 -7.55 -25.35 3.28
CA HIS A 524 -8.35 -24.14 3.12
C HIS A 524 -7.94 -23.35 1.89
N PHE A 525 -6.64 -23.18 1.65
CA PHE A 525 -6.15 -22.51 0.46
C PHE A 525 -6.63 -23.20 -0.83
N SER A 526 -6.46 -24.51 -0.94
CA SER A 526 -6.93 -25.27 -2.11
C SER A 526 -8.46 -25.22 -2.29
N LEU A 527 -9.25 -25.34 -1.21
CA LEU A 527 -10.70 -25.18 -1.27
C LEU A 527 -11.12 -23.80 -1.77
N SER A 528 -10.39 -22.76 -1.36
CA SER A 528 -10.64 -21.38 -1.80
C SER A 528 -10.40 -21.18 -3.30
N LEU A 529 -9.32 -21.77 -3.80
CA LEU A 529 -8.99 -21.76 -5.22
C LEU A 529 -10.06 -22.51 -6.02
N ASP A 530 -10.53 -23.65 -5.51
CA ASP A 530 -11.62 -24.41 -6.13
C ASP A 530 -12.92 -23.60 -6.20
N ASN A 531 -13.27 -22.90 -5.11
CA ASN A 531 -14.42 -22.00 -5.08
C ASN A 531 -14.28 -20.87 -6.11
N TYR A 532 -13.12 -20.21 -6.16
CA TYR A 532 -12.85 -19.15 -7.14
C TYR A 532 -12.92 -19.65 -8.59
N VAL A 533 -12.43 -20.86 -8.87
CA VAL A 533 -12.48 -21.47 -10.21
C VAL A 533 -13.91 -21.84 -10.60
N LYS A 534 -14.74 -22.27 -9.65
CA LYS A 534 -16.15 -22.65 -9.89
C LYS A 534 -17.10 -21.44 -10.03
N GLU A 535 -16.65 -20.24 -9.66
CA GLU A 535 -17.45 -19.02 -9.79
C GLU A 535 -17.79 -18.71 -11.25
N LYS A 536 -19.10 -18.69 -11.57
CA LYS A 536 -19.62 -18.36 -12.90
C LYS A 536 -19.79 -16.84 -13.10
N LEU A 537 -18.79 -16.06 -12.70
CA LEU A 537 -18.80 -14.60 -12.79
C LEU A 537 -18.03 -14.17 -14.04
N TRP A 538 -18.78 -13.94 -15.13
CA TRP A 538 -18.27 -13.54 -16.46
C TRP A 538 -18.74 -12.16 -16.89
N ASP A 539 -19.17 -11.35 -15.93
CA ASP A 539 -19.62 -9.99 -16.21
C ASP A 539 -18.44 -9.03 -16.49
N VAL A 540 -18.76 -7.82 -16.95
CA VAL A 540 -17.77 -6.80 -17.30
C VAL A 540 -16.83 -6.47 -16.13
N TYR A 541 -17.34 -6.48 -14.90
CA TYR A 541 -16.54 -6.11 -13.73
C TYR A 541 -15.48 -7.17 -13.46
N HIS A 542 -15.85 -8.45 -13.44
CA HIS A 542 -14.90 -9.54 -13.17
C HIS A 542 -13.91 -9.78 -14.33
N ARG A 543 -14.31 -9.43 -15.55
CA ARG A 543 -13.44 -9.49 -16.74
C ARG A 543 -12.55 -8.26 -16.88
N ALA A 544 -12.75 -7.22 -16.07
CA ALA A 544 -11.93 -6.04 -16.14
C ALA A 544 -10.48 -6.35 -15.70
N PRO A 545 -9.48 -5.83 -16.43
CA PRO A 545 -8.08 -6.17 -16.18
C PRO A 545 -7.61 -5.68 -14.81
N TRP A 546 -8.15 -4.56 -14.31
CA TRP A 546 -7.88 -4.12 -12.94
C TRP A 546 -8.42 -5.12 -11.90
N THR A 547 -9.70 -5.48 -11.96
CA THR A 547 -10.33 -6.45 -11.06
C THR A 547 -9.64 -7.83 -11.12
N ALA A 548 -9.45 -8.37 -12.32
CA ALA A 548 -8.79 -9.66 -12.49
C ALA A 548 -7.33 -9.63 -12.02
N GLY A 549 -6.61 -8.54 -12.26
CA GLY A 549 -5.26 -8.32 -11.73
C GLY A 549 -5.26 -8.26 -10.20
N CYS A 550 -6.22 -7.57 -9.57
CA CYS A 550 -6.38 -7.54 -8.11
C CYS A 550 -6.63 -8.93 -7.51
N HIS A 551 -7.42 -9.77 -8.18
CA HIS A 551 -7.55 -11.18 -7.80
C HIS A 551 -6.20 -11.91 -7.87
N MET A 552 -5.41 -11.69 -8.93
CA MET A 552 -4.07 -12.29 -9.05
C MET A 552 -3.12 -11.81 -7.96
N VAL A 553 -3.14 -10.52 -7.58
CA VAL A 553 -2.38 -10.00 -6.43
C VAL A 553 -2.74 -10.77 -5.16
N GLN A 554 -4.03 -10.96 -4.89
CA GLN A 554 -4.51 -11.68 -3.71
C GLN A 554 -4.08 -13.15 -3.73
N LEU A 555 -4.19 -13.82 -4.88
CA LEU A 555 -3.77 -15.21 -5.07
C LEU A 555 -2.27 -15.37 -4.77
N LEU A 556 -1.43 -14.51 -5.34
CA LEU A 556 0.02 -14.51 -5.12
C LEU A 556 0.37 -14.24 -3.66
N HIS A 557 -0.29 -13.27 -3.03
CA HIS A 557 -0.07 -12.94 -1.62
C HIS A 557 -0.39 -14.12 -0.70
N HIS A 558 -1.51 -14.81 -0.92
CA HIS A 558 -1.86 -16.01 -0.15
C HIS A 558 -0.90 -17.17 -0.41
N ALA A 559 -0.57 -17.43 -1.68
CA ALA A 559 0.42 -18.45 -2.02
C ALA A 559 1.77 -18.16 -1.35
N HIS A 560 2.19 -16.89 -1.29
CA HIS A 560 3.40 -16.46 -0.60
C HIS A 560 3.30 -16.67 0.92
N ILE A 561 2.24 -16.19 1.58
CA ILE A 561 2.07 -16.36 3.04
C ILE A 561 2.06 -17.84 3.41
N PHE A 562 1.18 -18.63 2.80
CA PHE A 562 1.00 -20.04 3.15
C PHE A 562 2.21 -20.86 2.74
N GLY A 563 2.78 -20.58 1.57
CA GLY A 563 4.03 -21.15 1.11
C GLY A 563 5.18 -20.91 2.09
N ASN A 564 5.40 -19.67 2.52
CA ASN A 564 6.43 -19.34 3.50
C ASN A 564 6.22 -20.09 4.82
N ILE A 565 4.99 -20.11 5.34
CA ILE A 565 4.66 -20.84 6.57
C ILE A 565 5.01 -22.32 6.42
N LEU A 566 4.61 -22.96 5.32
CA LEU A 566 4.87 -24.37 5.11
C LEU A 566 6.37 -24.65 4.90
N CYS A 567 7.07 -23.86 4.09
CA CYS A 567 8.50 -24.06 3.83
C CYS A 567 9.36 -23.94 5.10
N PHE A 568 9.06 -22.96 5.97
CA PHE A 568 9.95 -22.64 7.09
C PHE A 568 9.47 -23.18 8.43
N ASP A 569 8.15 -23.23 8.68
CA ASP A 569 7.66 -23.78 9.95
C ASP A 569 7.64 -25.32 9.95
N LEU A 570 7.66 -25.99 8.79
CA LEU A 570 7.79 -27.46 8.72
C LEU A 570 9.25 -27.94 8.78
N GLU A 571 10.21 -27.02 8.78
CA GLU A 571 11.64 -27.30 8.90
C GLU A 571 12.24 -28.12 7.73
N MET A 572 11.43 -28.58 6.77
CA MET A 572 11.83 -29.38 5.60
C MET A 572 12.75 -28.66 4.64
N VAL A 573 12.39 -27.44 4.22
CA VAL A 573 13.22 -26.66 3.29
C VAL A 573 14.56 -26.31 3.95
N PRO A 574 14.61 -25.78 5.19
CA PRO A 574 15.87 -25.62 5.89
C PRO A 574 16.70 -26.91 5.97
N ALA A 575 16.08 -28.05 6.31
CA ALA A 575 16.81 -29.31 6.45
C ALA A 575 17.44 -29.79 5.13
N ALA A 576 16.66 -29.80 4.05
CA ALA A 576 17.15 -30.20 2.73
C ALA A 576 18.28 -29.28 2.22
N LEU A 577 18.16 -27.96 2.42
CA LEU A 577 19.18 -27.00 1.97
C LEU A 577 20.44 -27.03 2.83
N HIS A 578 20.34 -27.22 4.16
CA HIS A 578 21.52 -27.44 5.01
C HIS A 578 22.25 -28.73 4.64
N LEU A 579 21.50 -29.82 4.39
CA LEU A 579 22.07 -31.08 3.91
C LEU A 579 22.84 -30.88 2.61
N TYR A 580 22.18 -30.31 1.60
CA TYR A 580 22.81 -30.02 0.30
C TYR A 580 24.08 -29.18 0.45
N ASN A 581 24.01 -28.07 1.19
CA ASN A 581 25.15 -27.18 1.36
C ASN A 581 26.34 -27.87 2.07
N ALA A 582 26.09 -28.73 3.05
CA ALA A 582 27.14 -29.50 3.71
C ALA A 582 27.76 -30.56 2.80
N MET A 583 26.93 -31.27 2.02
CA MET A 583 27.39 -32.31 1.10
C MET A 583 28.27 -31.73 -0.03
N VAL A 584 27.96 -30.53 -0.51
CA VAL A 584 28.75 -29.84 -1.55
C VAL A 584 30.03 -29.21 -1.00
N ARG A 585 29.98 -28.63 0.21
CA ARG A 585 31.10 -27.83 0.76
C ARG A 585 32.06 -28.62 1.67
N SER A 586 31.67 -29.80 2.12
CA SER A 586 32.55 -30.70 2.86
C SER A 586 33.44 -31.52 1.91
N GLU A 587 34.32 -32.33 2.47
CA GLU A 587 35.17 -33.25 1.72
C GLU A 587 34.39 -34.34 0.97
N VAL A 588 33.08 -34.49 1.24
CA VAL A 588 32.20 -35.40 0.48
C VAL A 588 32.15 -35.03 -1.00
N GLY A 589 32.20 -33.73 -1.32
CA GLY A 589 32.27 -33.24 -2.69
C GLY A 589 31.08 -33.63 -3.57
N ALA A 590 29.85 -33.53 -3.05
CA ALA A 590 28.65 -33.80 -3.85
C ALA A 590 28.56 -32.87 -5.07
N PRO A 591 28.01 -33.35 -6.21
CA PRO A 591 27.88 -32.52 -7.40
C PRO A 591 26.95 -31.33 -7.13
N ARG A 592 27.31 -30.17 -7.69
CA ARG A 592 26.46 -28.98 -7.62
C ARG A 592 25.21 -29.18 -8.48
N VAL A 593 24.05 -28.92 -7.90
CA VAL A 593 22.75 -28.99 -8.56
C VAL A 593 22.23 -27.56 -8.72
N PRO A 594 21.99 -27.06 -9.95
CA PRO A 594 21.68 -25.65 -10.19
C PRO A 594 20.50 -25.11 -9.37
N ILE A 595 19.34 -25.80 -9.38
CA ILE A 595 18.20 -25.40 -8.55
C ILE A 595 18.56 -25.32 -7.07
N MET A 596 19.33 -26.26 -6.53
CA MET A 596 19.67 -26.26 -5.11
C MET A 596 20.63 -25.10 -4.76
N GLU A 597 21.56 -24.75 -5.65
CA GLU A 597 22.38 -23.54 -5.51
C GLU A 597 21.52 -22.27 -5.52
N GLU A 598 20.61 -22.14 -6.48
CA GLU A 598 19.72 -20.98 -6.59
C GLU A 598 18.81 -20.84 -5.37
N LEU A 599 18.26 -21.95 -4.85
CA LEU A 599 17.46 -21.96 -3.62
C LEU A 599 18.28 -21.59 -2.38
N CYS A 600 19.53 -22.03 -2.29
CA CYS A 600 20.41 -21.63 -1.19
C CYS A 600 20.77 -20.13 -1.24
N ASP A 601 20.81 -19.51 -2.43
CA ASP A 601 21.04 -18.06 -2.59
C ASP A 601 19.76 -17.28 -2.27
N LEU A 602 18.63 -17.78 -2.74
CA LEU A 602 17.32 -17.17 -2.53
C LEU A 602 16.95 -17.12 -1.05
N PHE A 603 17.25 -18.18 -0.31
CA PHE A 603 16.91 -18.31 1.11
C PHE A 603 18.12 -18.11 2.04
N GLU A 604 19.15 -17.38 1.61
CA GLU A 604 20.36 -17.20 2.41
C GLU A 604 20.08 -16.62 3.80
N ASP A 605 19.26 -15.56 3.85
CA ASP A 605 18.86 -14.92 5.10
C ASP A 605 17.93 -15.81 5.94
N ASN A 606 17.02 -16.53 5.28
CA ASN A 606 15.96 -17.31 5.93
C ASN A 606 16.45 -18.64 6.49
N VAL A 607 17.34 -19.33 5.77
CA VAL A 607 17.80 -20.69 6.07
C VAL A 607 19.19 -20.70 6.69
N PHE A 608 20.08 -19.77 6.33
CA PHE A 608 21.46 -19.76 6.80
C PHE A 608 21.78 -18.60 7.74
N GLY A 609 20.83 -17.69 7.98
CA GLY A 609 21.04 -16.52 8.84
C GLY A 609 21.93 -15.46 8.20
N GLY A 610 21.88 -15.37 6.87
CA GLY A 610 22.55 -14.33 6.06
C GLY A 610 23.94 -14.71 5.55
N LYS A 611 24.42 -15.92 5.86
CA LYS A 611 25.63 -16.47 5.26
C LYS A 611 25.62 -17.98 5.24
N ARG A 612 25.82 -18.58 4.06
CA ARG A 612 25.98 -20.04 3.94
C ARG A 612 27.17 -20.55 4.77
N PRO A 613 26.97 -21.58 5.62
CA PRO A 613 28.07 -22.15 6.40
C PRO A 613 29.04 -22.90 5.49
N ASN A 614 30.34 -22.76 5.76
CA ASN A 614 31.41 -23.57 5.16
C ASN A 614 32.05 -24.54 6.16
N ARG A 615 31.60 -24.51 7.41
CA ARG A 615 32.00 -25.38 8.53
C ARG A 615 30.91 -25.32 9.60
N ASN A 616 31.02 -26.15 10.63
CA ASN A 616 30.07 -26.17 11.76
C ASN A 616 28.61 -26.36 11.31
N PHE A 617 28.39 -27.17 10.27
CA PHE A 617 27.08 -27.34 9.64
C PHE A 617 25.98 -27.72 10.65
N VAL A 618 26.29 -28.63 11.58
CA VAL A 618 25.39 -29.08 12.64
C VAL A 618 24.92 -27.92 13.53
N SER A 619 25.83 -27.03 13.96
CA SER A 619 25.48 -25.89 14.81
C SER A 619 24.57 -24.90 14.10
N HIS A 620 24.82 -24.64 12.82
CA HIS A 620 23.96 -23.77 12.00
C HIS A 620 22.58 -24.39 11.79
N TYR A 621 22.52 -25.67 11.41
CA TYR A 621 21.28 -26.42 11.23
C TYR A 621 20.44 -26.41 12.51
N ARG A 622 21.01 -26.82 13.65
CA ARG A 622 20.32 -26.87 14.95
C ARG A 622 19.76 -25.50 15.37
N ARG A 623 20.50 -24.42 15.13
CA ARG A 623 20.07 -23.06 15.45
C ARG A 623 18.84 -22.64 14.63
N VAL A 624 18.78 -23.03 13.37
CA VAL A 624 17.73 -22.65 12.42
C VAL A 624 16.50 -23.53 12.59
N VAL A 625 16.69 -24.85 12.60
CA VAL A 625 15.61 -25.85 12.63
C VAL A 625 15.00 -25.96 14.04
N TYR A 626 15.82 -26.15 15.06
CA TYR A 626 15.31 -26.31 16.43
C TYR A 626 15.18 -25.00 17.20
N GLY A 627 15.63 -23.88 16.62
CA GLY A 627 15.64 -22.57 17.28
C GLY A 627 16.55 -22.51 18.50
N SER A 628 17.50 -23.44 18.62
CA SER A 628 18.29 -23.62 19.84
C SER A 628 19.36 -22.55 19.99
N LYS A 629 19.56 -22.09 21.23
CA LYS A 629 20.69 -21.24 21.59
C LYS A 629 21.95 -22.09 21.75
N ILE A 630 23.05 -21.54 21.27
CA ILE A 630 24.40 -22.08 21.50
C ILE A 630 24.69 -21.88 23.00
N SER A 631 24.79 -22.96 23.77
CA SER A 631 25.24 -22.87 25.16
C SER A 631 26.68 -22.35 25.17
N LYS A 632 26.94 -21.41 26.09
CA LYS A 632 28.30 -20.92 26.36
C LYS A 632 29.08 -21.83 27.28
N GLU A 633 28.44 -22.84 27.87
CA GLU A 633 29.12 -23.78 28.75
C GLU A 633 30.18 -24.54 27.95
N ARG A 634 31.42 -24.55 28.48
CA ARG A 634 32.48 -25.36 27.90
C ARG A 634 32.02 -26.83 27.92
N PRO A 635 32.24 -27.59 26.84
CA PRO A 635 32.01 -29.02 26.88
C PRO A 635 32.77 -29.58 28.09
N GLY A 636 32.05 -30.22 29.02
CA GLY A 636 32.70 -30.89 30.15
C GLY A 636 33.71 -31.90 29.62
N GLU A 637 34.85 -32.04 30.30
CA GLU A 637 36.08 -32.74 29.85
C GLU A 637 35.93 -34.22 29.41
N GLY A 638 34.72 -34.80 29.38
CA GLY A 638 34.48 -36.19 28.96
C GLY A 638 33.56 -36.39 27.75
N GLY A 639 32.94 -35.34 27.21
CA GLY A 639 31.94 -35.47 26.14
C GLY A 639 32.52 -35.23 24.75
N ARG A 640 32.67 -36.28 23.93
CA ARG A 640 32.88 -36.18 22.47
C ARG A 640 31.61 -35.70 21.74
N ASP A 641 30.99 -34.65 22.24
CA ASP A 641 29.80 -34.06 21.64
C ASP A 641 30.27 -33.06 20.58
N PHE A 642 30.29 -33.50 19.32
CA PHE A 642 30.69 -32.67 18.18
C PHE A 642 29.61 -31.63 17.89
N GLY A 643 29.63 -30.54 18.64
CA GLY A 643 28.73 -29.40 18.47
C GLY A 643 28.56 -28.62 19.77
N SER A 644 28.24 -27.34 19.66
CA SER A 644 27.86 -26.55 20.83
C SER A 644 26.62 -27.19 21.48
N ARG A 645 26.70 -27.49 22.78
CA ARG A 645 25.57 -28.01 23.56
C ARG A 645 24.41 -27.02 23.39
N LEU A 646 23.23 -27.51 23.03
CA LEU A 646 22.06 -26.65 22.91
C LEU A 646 21.48 -26.45 24.31
N GLU A 647 21.22 -25.21 24.71
CA GLU A 647 20.31 -24.98 25.84
C GLU A 647 18.94 -25.56 25.45
N GLY A 648 18.37 -26.43 26.30
CA GLY A 648 17.04 -26.98 26.09
C GLY A 648 16.09 -25.83 25.78
N SER A 649 15.49 -25.82 24.59
CA SER A 649 14.75 -24.67 24.09
C SER A 649 13.60 -24.36 25.05
N SER A 650 13.64 -23.24 25.76
CA SER A 650 12.41 -22.68 26.31
C SER A 650 11.50 -22.40 25.11
N LYS A 651 10.24 -22.87 25.16
CA LYS A 651 9.26 -22.76 24.05
C LYS A 651 9.09 -21.32 23.53
N GLU A 652 9.55 -20.32 24.28
CA GLU A 652 9.43 -18.90 23.95
C GLU A 652 10.61 -18.32 23.14
N SER A 653 11.70 -19.06 22.94
CA SER A 653 12.94 -18.51 22.37
C SER A 653 13.35 -19.02 20.99
N LYS A 654 12.45 -19.66 20.23
CA LYS A 654 12.75 -20.04 18.83
C LYS A 654 13.24 -18.80 18.07
N VAL A 655 14.46 -18.88 17.54
CA VAL A 655 15.00 -17.89 16.60
C VAL A 655 13.99 -17.75 15.48
N ARG A 656 13.34 -16.59 15.38
CA ARG A 656 12.35 -16.36 14.33
C ARG A 656 13.08 -16.32 13.01
N LEU A 657 12.87 -17.33 12.18
CA LEU A 657 13.26 -17.27 10.78
C LEU A 657 12.54 -16.07 10.18
N LYS A 658 13.30 -15.22 9.50
CA LYS A 658 12.68 -14.13 8.74
C LYS A 658 11.85 -14.76 7.62
N HIS A 659 10.75 -14.14 7.27
CA HIS A 659 10.06 -14.47 6.01
C HIS A 659 10.85 -13.86 4.85
N VAL A 660 10.66 -14.37 3.64
CA VAL A 660 11.22 -13.71 2.46
C VAL A 660 10.48 -12.39 2.30
N GLU A 661 11.20 -11.29 2.50
CA GLU A 661 10.61 -9.95 2.40
C GLU A 661 10.31 -9.62 0.94
N SER A 662 9.14 -9.03 0.70
CA SER A 662 8.70 -8.53 -0.60
C SER A 662 7.91 -7.25 -0.37
N VAL A 663 8.33 -6.20 -1.06
CA VAL A 663 7.71 -4.88 -1.05
C VAL A 663 6.31 -4.94 -1.65
N PHE A 664 6.13 -5.75 -2.69
CA PHE A 664 4.85 -6.02 -3.31
C PHE A 664 3.84 -6.58 -2.31
N PHE A 665 4.22 -7.65 -1.60
CA PHE A 665 3.34 -8.28 -0.62
C PHE A 665 3.16 -7.44 0.63
N GLN A 666 4.20 -6.75 1.11
CA GLN A 666 4.08 -5.87 2.28
C GLN A 666 3.09 -4.74 2.02
N GLN A 667 3.18 -4.03 0.89
CA GLN A 667 2.25 -2.95 0.61
C GLN A 667 0.82 -3.48 0.42
N HIS A 668 0.65 -4.60 -0.28
CA HIS A 668 -0.67 -5.20 -0.45
C HIS A 668 -1.28 -5.66 0.88
N HIS A 669 -0.46 -6.22 1.77
CA HIS A 669 -0.83 -6.62 3.12
C HIS A 669 -1.36 -5.46 3.97
N ASP A 670 -0.77 -4.28 3.79
CA ASP A 670 -1.12 -3.08 4.53
C ASP A 670 -2.35 -2.36 3.93
N ASP A 671 -3.00 -2.91 2.90
CA ASP A 671 -4.10 -2.30 2.11
C ASP A 671 -3.65 -1.13 1.21
N HIS A 672 -2.41 -1.19 0.71
CA HIS A 672 -1.77 -0.20 -0.16
C HIS A 672 -1.44 1.22 0.38
N PRO A 673 -1.53 1.58 1.68
CA PRO A 673 -1.05 2.87 2.15
C PRO A 673 0.46 2.97 1.99
N LEU A 674 0.93 4.17 1.66
CA LEU A 674 2.35 4.46 1.50
C LEU A 674 2.99 4.66 2.87
N SER A 675 3.39 3.56 3.51
CA SER A 675 4.11 3.61 4.77
C SER A 675 5.49 4.26 4.58
N LEU A 676 5.99 4.93 5.62
CA LEU A 676 7.32 5.57 5.57
C LEU A 676 8.44 4.57 5.21
N GLN A 677 8.35 3.35 5.73
CA GLN A 677 9.30 2.26 5.46
C GLN A 677 9.25 1.86 3.98
N PHE A 678 8.05 1.72 3.44
CA PHE A 678 7.84 1.42 2.03
C PHE A 678 8.46 2.49 1.13
N VAL A 679 8.12 3.78 1.38
CA VAL A 679 8.64 4.90 0.58
C VAL A 679 10.17 4.98 0.68
N ALA A 680 10.74 4.72 1.86
CA ALA A 680 12.19 4.64 2.05
C ALA A 680 12.82 3.51 1.23
N HIS A 681 12.23 2.32 1.26
CA HIS A 681 12.73 1.17 0.52
C HIS A 681 12.80 1.44 -0.99
N ILE A 682 11.72 1.95 -1.59
CA ILE A 682 11.70 2.27 -3.04
C ILE A 682 12.66 3.41 -3.43
N ASN A 683 13.10 4.21 -2.45
CA ASN A 683 14.12 5.26 -2.63
C ASN A 683 15.52 4.79 -2.22
N GLY A 684 15.73 3.49 -1.95
CA GLY A 684 17.03 2.91 -1.58
C GLY A 684 17.52 3.30 -0.19
N VAL A 685 16.63 3.77 0.69
CA VAL A 685 16.93 4.12 2.08
C VAL A 685 16.63 2.93 2.98
N SER A 686 17.64 2.43 3.68
CA SER A 686 17.51 1.28 4.57
C SER A 686 16.76 1.62 5.87
N ASP A 687 16.10 0.62 6.46
CA ASP A 687 15.44 0.76 7.77
C ASP A 687 16.39 1.22 8.89
N LYS A 688 17.68 0.88 8.80
CA LYS A 688 18.69 1.33 9.75
C LYS A 688 18.90 2.85 9.67
N GLN A 689 18.87 3.41 8.47
CA GLN A 689 18.99 4.86 8.26
C GLN A 689 17.75 5.60 8.77
N LEU A 690 16.55 5.06 8.55
CA LEU A 690 15.30 5.64 9.05
C LEU A 690 15.18 5.70 10.58
N LYS A 691 15.96 4.90 11.32
CA LYS A 691 16.00 4.98 12.79
C LYS A 691 16.61 6.29 13.29
N HIS A 692 17.38 6.99 12.46
CA HIS A 692 17.98 8.27 12.84
C HIS A 692 16.98 9.43 12.60
N PRO A 693 16.59 10.21 13.63
CA PRO A 693 15.54 11.22 13.52
C PRO A 693 15.77 12.27 12.43
N LYS A 694 17.00 12.79 12.30
CA LYS A 694 17.34 13.79 11.26
C LYS A 694 17.20 13.23 9.84
N THR A 695 17.58 11.96 9.65
CA THR A 695 17.48 11.28 8.35
C THR A 695 16.02 11.04 8.00
N ARG A 696 15.22 10.64 9.00
CA ARG A 696 13.78 10.45 8.85
C ARG A 696 13.06 11.76 8.48
N GLU A 697 13.38 12.86 9.14
CA GLU A 697 12.77 14.17 8.86
C GLU A 697 13.14 14.69 7.47
N SER A 698 14.44 14.67 7.13
CA SER A 698 14.93 15.03 5.79
C SER A 698 14.30 14.15 4.69
N PHE A 699 14.13 12.86 4.96
CA PHE A 699 13.47 11.95 4.03
C PHE A 699 11.99 12.24 3.87
N MET A 700 11.27 12.55 4.95
CA MET A 700 9.85 12.95 4.88
C MET A 700 9.67 14.26 4.09
N GLU A 701 10.55 15.23 4.28
CA GLU A 701 10.55 16.48 3.52
C GLU A 701 10.84 16.24 2.03
N THR A 702 11.82 15.40 1.72
CA THR A 702 12.15 15.06 0.32
C THR A 702 11.04 14.27 -0.34
N SER A 703 10.43 13.31 0.37
CA SER A 703 9.36 12.46 -0.15
C SER A 703 8.06 13.21 -0.37
N SER A 704 7.76 14.23 0.46
CA SER A 704 6.55 15.05 0.28
C SER A 704 6.62 15.98 -0.94
N ARG A 705 7.83 16.21 -1.48
CA ARG A 705 8.05 16.96 -2.72
C ARG A 705 7.99 16.09 -3.98
N GLN A 706 8.03 14.76 -3.86
CA GLN A 706 7.99 13.87 -5.02
C GLN A 706 6.60 13.90 -5.66
N SER A 707 6.56 14.00 -6.99
CA SER A 707 5.30 13.91 -7.69
C SER A 707 4.74 12.48 -7.58
N PRO A 708 3.41 12.29 -7.57
CA PRO A 708 2.84 10.95 -7.46
C PRO A 708 3.20 10.05 -8.65
N VAL A 709 3.41 10.65 -9.83
CA VAL A 709 3.87 9.97 -11.04
C VAL A 709 5.29 9.43 -10.85
N GLU A 710 6.23 10.26 -10.38
CA GLU A 710 7.60 9.83 -10.07
C GLU A 710 7.63 8.71 -9.02
N MET A 711 6.76 8.82 -8.00
CA MET A 711 6.64 7.81 -6.96
C MET A 711 6.17 6.47 -7.54
N LEU A 712 5.14 6.47 -8.39
CA LEU A 712 4.62 5.26 -9.02
C LEU A 712 5.64 4.62 -9.97
N GLU A 713 6.43 5.39 -10.71
CA GLU A 713 7.51 4.84 -11.56
C GLU A 713 8.63 4.19 -10.73
N LYS A 714 9.00 4.79 -9.58
CA LYS A 714 9.93 4.15 -8.64
C LYS A 714 9.35 2.86 -8.07
N MET A 715 8.07 2.87 -7.71
CA MET A 715 7.37 1.67 -7.24
C MET A 715 7.34 0.58 -8.32
N LYS A 716 7.01 0.93 -9.57
CA LYS A 716 7.05 0.02 -10.73
C LYS A 716 8.42 -0.61 -10.87
N THR A 717 9.48 0.20 -10.86
CA THR A 717 10.86 -0.28 -11.01
C THR A 717 11.26 -1.22 -9.88
N ALA A 718 10.99 -0.84 -8.63
CA ALA A 718 11.36 -1.63 -7.45
C ALA A 718 10.63 -2.98 -7.42
N VAL A 719 9.33 -2.97 -7.71
CA VAL A 719 8.52 -4.20 -7.66
C VAL A 719 8.71 -5.06 -8.90
N LEU A 720 8.92 -4.50 -10.09
CA LEU A 720 9.19 -5.30 -11.28
C LEU A 720 10.43 -6.19 -11.10
N ALA A 721 11.44 -5.71 -10.35
CA ALA A 721 12.60 -6.52 -9.97
C ALA A 721 12.23 -7.74 -9.10
N GLU A 722 11.12 -7.70 -8.35
CA GLU A 722 10.60 -8.86 -7.61
C GLU A 722 9.85 -9.87 -8.49
N PHE A 723 9.52 -9.51 -9.73
CA PHE A 723 8.89 -10.41 -10.72
C PHE A 723 9.88 -10.95 -11.75
N GLU A 724 10.81 -10.11 -12.22
CA GLU A 724 11.68 -10.42 -13.36
C GLU A 724 13.17 -10.37 -13.02
N GLY A 725 13.52 -9.89 -11.83
CA GLY A 725 14.90 -9.80 -11.38
C GLY A 725 15.52 -11.15 -11.05
N PRO A 726 16.79 -11.17 -10.63
CA PRO A 726 17.52 -12.40 -10.28
C PRO A 726 16.92 -13.14 -9.07
N ARG A 727 16.06 -12.46 -8.29
CA ARG A 727 15.33 -13.02 -7.15
C ARG A 727 13.85 -12.69 -7.31
N PRO A 728 13.10 -13.46 -8.14
CA PRO A 728 11.71 -13.16 -8.47
C PRO A 728 10.76 -13.56 -7.32
N VAL A 729 10.91 -12.93 -6.16
CA VAL A 729 10.24 -13.29 -4.91
C VAL A 729 8.72 -13.22 -4.98
N ALA A 730 8.15 -12.36 -5.83
CA ALA A 730 6.72 -12.22 -6.02
C ALA A 730 6.10 -13.41 -6.80
N ARG A 731 6.93 -14.20 -7.50
CA ARG A 731 6.49 -15.31 -8.35
C ARG A 731 6.84 -16.68 -7.81
N ILE A 732 7.49 -16.80 -6.66
CA ILE A 732 7.95 -18.10 -6.16
C ILE A 732 6.76 -19.05 -5.91
N ASN A 733 6.82 -20.24 -6.52
CA ASN A 733 5.97 -21.37 -6.19
C ASN A 733 6.57 -22.15 -5.02
N TYR A 734 6.29 -21.67 -3.80
CA TYR A 734 6.77 -22.28 -2.56
C TYR A 734 6.28 -23.72 -2.38
N PHE A 735 5.11 -24.08 -2.91
CA PHE A 735 4.58 -25.45 -2.80
C PHE A 735 5.42 -26.43 -3.62
N ALA A 736 5.83 -26.05 -4.83
CA ALA A 736 6.72 -26.86 -5.66
C ALA A 736 8.12 -27.00 -5.03
N ILE A 737 8.66 -25.91 -4.46
CA ILE A 737 9.95 -25.95 -3.73
C ILE A 737 9.86 -26.91 -2.54
N LEU A 738 8.80 -26.79 -1.73
CA LEU A 738 8.59 -27.68 -0.60
C LEU A 738 8.45 -29.13 -1.05
N GLY A 739 7.73 -29.40 -2.14
CA GLY A 739 7.60 -30.73 -2.72
C GLY A 739 8.96 -31.36 -3.07
N VAL A 740 9.86 -30.60 -3.72
CA VAL A 740 11.22 -31.07 -4.01
C VAL A 740 12.01 -31.35 -2.74
N CYS A 741 11.96 -30.46 -1.75
CA CYS A 741 12.66 -30.67 -0.49
C CYS A 741 12.12 -31.90 0.28
N CYS A 742 10.81 -32.09 0.32
CA CYS A 742 10.18 -33.29 0.90
C CYS A 742 10.68 -34.54 0.17
N LYS A 743 10.67 -34.54 -1.17
CA LYS A 743 11.13 -35.69 -1.96
C LYS A 743 12.59 -36.07 -1.70
N ILE A 744 13.47 -35.08 -1.53
CA ILE A 744 14.88 -35.32 -1.16
C ILE A 744 14.97 -36.03 0.21
N LEU A 745 14.19 -35.60 1.19
CA LEU A 745 14.21 -36.19 2.53
C LEU A 745 13.59 -37.59 2.55
N GLU A 746 12.53 -37.81 1.77
CA GLU A 746 11.91 -39.12 1.56
C GLU A 746 12.89 -40.10 0.91
N ASP A 747 13.52 -39.71 -0.20
CA ASP A 747 14.52 -40.52 -0.92
C ASP A 747 15.71 -40.85 -0.02
N MET A 748 16.15 -39.90 0.81
CA MET A 748 17.20 -40.12 1.80
C MET A 748 16.76 -41.15 2.85
N SER A 749 15.53 -41.06 3.35
CA SER A 749 14.99 -42.00 4.32
C SER A 749 14.85 -43.41 3.73
N GLU A 750 14.38 -43.53 2.48
CA GLU A 750 14.26 -44.79 1.76
C GLU A 750 15.64 -45.41 1.50
N ALA A 751 16.57 -44.63 0.96
CA ALA A 751 17.95 -45.06 0.72
C ALA A 751 18.62 -45.50 2.01
N HIS A 752 18.33 -44.87 3.16
CA HIS A 752 18.84 -45.30 4.46
C HIS A 752 18.14 -46.58 4.98
N GLY A 753 16.83 -46.72 4.74
CA GLY A 753 16.01 -47.87 5.13
C GLY A 753 16.43 -49.19 4.47
N LEU A 754 16.88 -49.14 3.21
CA LEU A 754 17.46 -50.29 2.49
C LEU A 754 18.64 -50.94 3.24
N TRP A 755 19.28 -50.22 4.16
CA TRP A 755 20.37 -50.74 5.00
C TRP A 755 19.90 -51.26 6.37
N ARG A 756 18.61 -51.12 6.71
CA ARG A 756 18.03 -51.45 8.03
C ARG A 756 17.45 -52.87 8.08
N ASP A 757 17.20 -53.52 6.94
CA ASP A 757 16.72 -54.91 6.86
C ASP A 757 17.69 -55.99 7.43
N THR A 758 18.83 -55.58 8.00
CA THR A 758 19.82 -56.52 8.55
C THR A 758 19.92 -56.57 10.08
N ARG A 759 19.26 -55.70 10.86
CA ARG A 759 19.33 -55.77 12.35
C ARG A 759 18.05 -55.34 13.07
N GLY A 760 17.27 -56.33 13.49
CA GLY A 760 16.50 -56.33 14.74
C GLY A 760 15.38 -55.29 14.88
N ALA A 761 14.15 -55.73 14.59
CA ALA A 761 12.92 -55.09 15.02
C ALA A 761 12.92 -54.82 16.54
N GLY A 762 12.68 -53.59 16.97
CA GLY A 762 12.54 -53.32 18.40
C GLY A 762 12.24 -51.87 18.78
N ASP A 763 12.76 -50.88 18.06
CA ASP A 763 12.61 -49.49 18.51
C ASP A 763 11.41 -48.79 17.85
N ALA A 764 10.22 -49.08 18.37
CA ALA A 764 8.94 -48.46 18.00
C ALA A 764 8.82 -46.97 18.47
N SER A 765 9.92 -46.35 18.93
CA SER A 765 9.88 -45.02 19.55
C SER A 765 9.88 -43.85 18.55
N PHE A 766 10.31 -44.04 17.30
CA PHE A 766 10.19 -43.01 16.25
C PHE A 766 8.78 -43.02 15.64
N LYS A 767 7.81 -42.47 16.38
CA LYS A 767 6.39 -42.48 16.01
C LYS A 767 6.00 -41.57 14.82
N SER A 768 6.92 -40.85 14.19
CA SER A 768 6.62 -40.00 13.02
C SER A 768 7.74 -39.99 11.98
N GLY A 769 7.39 -40.04 10.69
CA GLY A 769 8.33 -39.98 9.55
C GLY A 769 9.22 -38.74 9.57
N LEU A 770 8.65 -37.56 9.85
CA LEU A 770 9.39 -36.30 9.95
C LEU A 770 10.56 -36.34 10.94
N ALA A 771 10.32 -36.77 12.19
CA ALA A 771 11.36 -36.78 13.22
C ALA A 771 12.54 -37.67 12.82
N ARG A 772 12.25 -38.77 12.12
CA ARG A 772 13.27 -39.66 11.55
C ARG A 772 14.08 -38.96 10.47
N GLU A 773 13.43 -38.27 9.54
CA GLU A 773 14.10 -37.54 8.44
C GLU A 773 15.01 -36.42 8.97
N LEU A 774 14.52 -35.58 9.88
CA LEU A 774 15.30 -34.49 10.47
C LEU A 774 16.50 -34.99 11.27
N THR A 775 16.34 -36.12 11.98
CA THR A 775 17.43 -36.78 12.71
C THR A 775 18.48 -37.32 11.73
N LEU A 776 18.04 -37.93 10.62
CA LEU A 776 18.93 -38.47 9.61
C LEU A 776 19.75 -37.37 8.93
N VAL A 777 19.14 -36.22 8.65
CA VAL A 777 19.86 -35.03 8.17
C VAL A 777 20.94 -34.61 9.15
N GLU A 778 20.60 -34.49 10.44
CA GLU A 778 21.55 -34.11 11.48
C GLU A 778 22.73 -35.08 11.59
N ASP A 779 22.47 -36.38 11.48
CA ASP A 779 23.49 -37.43 11.44
C ASP A 779 24.43 -37.25 10.26
N ALA A 780 23.89 -37.03 9.05
CA ALA A 780 24.70 -36.77 7.86
C ALA A 780 25.56 -35.51 8.01
N LEU A 781 25.00 -34.43 8.57
CA LEU A 781 25.73 -33.19 8.83
C LEU A 781 26.87 -33.40 9.83
N ARG A 782 26.65 -34.19 10.89
CA ARG A 782 27.68 -34.53 11.87
C ARG A 782 28.83 -35.30 11.23
N TYR A 783 28.53 -36.30 10.40
CA TYR A 783 29.56 -37.04 9.67
C TYR A 783 30.33 -36.17 8.68
N CYS A 784 29.71 -35.16 8.07
CA CYS A 784 30.41 -34.18 7.22
C CYS A 784 31.39 -33.29 8.02
N VAL A 785 31.16 -33.10 9.33
CA VAL A 785 32.07 -32.35 10.21
C VAL A 785 33.20 -33.26 10.71
N GLU A 786 32.88 -34.46 11.16
CA GLU A 786 33.87 -35.44 11.65
C GLU A 786 34.90 -35.78 10.56
N SER A 787 34.45 -35.91 9.31
CA SER A 787 35.35 -36.23 8.20
C SER A 787 36.41 -35.18 7.94
N SER A 788 36.08 -33.89 8.09
CA SER A 788 37.07 -32.80 7.96
C SER A 788 38.21 -32.87 8.98
N MET A 789 38.08 -33.72 10.01
CA MET A 789 39.12 -33.98 11.01
C MET A 789 39.86 -35.30 10.77
N GLU A 790 39.28 -36.25 10.04
CA GLU A 790 39.88 -37.55 9.75
C GLU A 790 40.69 -37.49 8.45
N LYS A 791 41.94 -37.97 8.46
CA LYS A 791 42.80 -37.98 7.26
C LYS A 791 42.33 -38.93 6.13
N SER A 792 41.22 -39.66 6.31
CA SER A 792 40.78 -40.73 5.40
C SER A 792 39.35 -40.49 4.89
N SER A 793 39.25 -39.92 3.69
CA SER A 793 37.98 -39.66 2.99
C SER A 793 37.21 -40.95 2.65
N GLU A 794 37.89 -42.08 2.50
CA GLU A 794 37.27 -43.39 2.21
C GLU A 794 36.36 -43.87 3.35
N ARG A 795 36.75 -43.65 4.62
CA ARG A 795 35.93 -44.03 5.77
C ARG A 795 34.66 -43.21 5.87
N MET A 796 34.71 -41.93 5.50
CA MET A 796 33.54 -41.06 5.45
C MET A 796 32.49 -41.56 4.46
N MET A 797 32.91 -41.91 3.25
CA MET A 797 32.00 -42.40 2.20
C MET A 797 31.33 -43.73 2.56
N SER A 798 31.81 -44.46 3.57
CA SER A 798 31.18 -45.68 4.09
C SER A 798 30.04 -45.44 5.08
N ARG A 799 29.82 -44.18 5.53
CA ARG A 799 28.78 -43.84 6.50
C ARG A 799 27.40 -43.79 5.81
N ARG A 800 26.47 -44.62 6.29
CA ARG A 800 25.14 -44.79 5.69
C ARG A 800 24.35 -43.48 5.51
N PRO A 801 24.29 -42.55 6.47
CA PRO A 801 23.54 -41.30 6.27
C PRO A 801 24.11 -40.41 5.16
N VAL A 802 25.44 -40.38 5.02
CA VAL A 802 26.12 -39.61 3.96
C VAL A 802 25.88 -40.25 2.58
N GLN A 803 25.94 -41.58 2.50
CA GLN A 803 25.60 -42.32 1.28
C GLN A 803 24.13 -42.09 0.87
N ALA A 804 23.21 -42.20 1.83
CA ALA A 804 21.79 -41.97 1.59
C ALA A 804 21.51 -40.53 1.12
N ALA A 805 22.16 -39.54 1.75
CA ALA A 805 22.08 -38.14 1.33
C ALA A 805 22.58 -37.95 -0.11
N ARG A 806 23.70 -38.60 -0.46
CA ARG A 806 24.26 -38.52 -1.80
C ARG A 806 23.32 -39.11 -2.85
N ILE A 807 22.76 -40.29 -2.59
CA ILE A 807 21.79 -40.94 -3.49
C ILE A 807 20.58 -40.03 -3.69
N ALA A 808 20.01 -39.50 -2.61
CA ALA A 808 18.86 -38.59 -2.69
C ALA A 808 19.16 -37.32 -3.51
N LEU A 809 20.35 -36.73 -3.34
CA LEU A 809 20.77 -35.55 -4.12
C LEU A 809 21.08 -35.90 -5.59
N GLU A 810 21.52 -37.12 -5.88
CA GLU A 810 21.76 -37.58 -7.25
C GLU A 810 20.45 -37.78 -8.04
N ASN A 811 19.33 -38.01 -7.35
CA ASN A 811 17.98 -38.10 -7.92
C ASN A 811 17.36 -36.75 -8.27
N VAL A 812 17.89 -35.63 -7.73
CA VAL A 812 17.40 -34.29 -8.06
C VAL A 812 17.73 -33.98 -9.53
N ASP A 813 16.78 -33.41 -10.27
CA ASP A 813 17.00 -33.02 -11.65
C ASP A 813 18.15 -32.01 -11.75
N LYS A 814 19.27 -32.46 -12.34
CA LYS A 814 20.51 -31.70 -12.50
C LYS A 814 20.38 -30.53 -13.48
N LYS A 815 19.30 -30.49 -14.27
CA LYS A 815 18.99 -29.40 -15.20
C LYS A 815 17.95 -28.43 -14.65
N ALA A 816 17.34 -28.76 -13.50
CA ALA A 816 16.30 -27.93 -12.95
C ALA A 816 16.84 -26.56 -12.52
N LYS A 817 16.03 -25.52 -12.72
CA LYS A 817 16.34 -24.11 -12.42
C LYS A 817 15.17 -23.46 -11.71
N LEU A 818 15.42 -22.39 -10.97
CA LEU A 818 14.40 -21.65 -10.22
C LEU A 818 13.26 -21.18 -11.12
N SER A 819 13.52 -20.88 -12.40
CA SER A 819 12.49 -20.47 -13.36
C SER A 819 11.36 -21.50 -13.56
N GLN A 820 11.60 -22.79 -13.27
CA GLN A 820 10.57 -23.84 -13.30
C GLN A 820 9.69 -23.85 -12.05
N PHE A 821 10.11 -23.14 -11.00
CA PHE A 821 9.43 -23.02 -9.71
C PHE A 821 8.81 -21.62 -9.54
N LEU A 822 8.50 -20.96 -10.64
CA LEU A 822 7.82 -19.66 -10.64
C LEU A 822 6.40 -19.81 -11.18
N TRP A 823 5.45 -19.10 -10.57
CA TRP A 823 4.10 -18.94 -11.10
C TRP A 823 4.15 -18.25 -12.46
N ASN A 824 3.26 -18.69 -13.35
CA ASN A 824 3.05 -18.04 -14.64
C ASN A 824 2.03 -16.91 -14.50
N VAL A 825 2.49 -15.66 -14.52
CA VAL A 825 1.70 -14.45 -14.18
C VAL A 825 1.77 -13.38 -15.24
#